data_AF-A0A951GAD2-F1
#
_entry.id   AF-A0A951GAD2-F1
#
_cell.length_a   1.000
_cell.length_b   1.000
_cell.length_c   1.000
_cell.angle_alpha   90.00
_cell.angle_beta   90.00
_cell.angle_gamma   90.00
#
_symmetry.space_group_name_H-M   'P 1'
#
loop_
_entity.id
_entity.type
_entity.pdbx_description
1 polymer ?
#
loop_
_entity_poly.entity_id
_entity_poly.type
_entity_poly.pdbx_seq_one_letter_code
_entity_poly.pdbx_strand_id
1 'polypeptide(L)'
;MTTPDPAPASTAGGIDVGDRRADWLEIVELLLALLAAAAYIYVIGWVITWVRLSAARVPVDASLPAVDHNVVFLSGLRLVIVMAIVFTAMCVVAYAIHARTWRQRAPEWHSVIKHGRPDAARRHKRGFRPHADFEAPVGDRFVRVIAGFNVGVIAATFGLAAARVLKTPIDQAWPPGPWWDLLAPWALTTVILSGLLAWLGPLWGSRFFHAVLWVVVVVVALVSSAPVGVLLLTWAGIASGGRAYGKFRSRRGQGALASGHPRHLAFVLSPMPWLLLTVYALVGIAYYGLPPVSFSQTTVTTPTGVRVGGYVARTSAGVYLVTCTPLADATSQNEQVSVIPAAAVKAMATTTTPFVVDSGLRPSLPTVLLHALGVESSTPAWIRPEVRAIRPTCAGDPLPTPSAGYSAPQLGQGVVAGPGPPGGQAVDGERPIEQTSPGIAALARRYQPTVLVTVADPFWPVSVGALLADRGAGGQLTCLQHLPATSCPAKQPRAAPTMDQLAAAGSGPDDFLRYPVSPPLDADPEGQLAAFLRGQQARLGGLPTLRQRLADPGQLDPWRTAEVYFYYAANTNPATWPAPDTAIKGKLIALQYWFFYPYNYYPTVFDASLMNDAPVAGDLVNTDLHQGDWEHVTVLLDAKTKQPLWLYTARHSSEGEYYAWDSPLLTFDGAHPIVQAALGGHPTYDAHCRESLRYAPALGVIRGRVADWVVCGSGRFAFRAASTPLVDIAKTPWACWPGHFGIATPSEIGAARLNEGSIQRAIDANYEVAGPRSPLWQAENGRLAADQTAKPGKPPPVDTGVCAGGARPTGPEQAAIKSGL
;
A
#
# COMPACT_ATOMS: atom_id res chain seq x y z
N MET A 1 74.89 -36.27 -65.68
CA MET A 1 75.75 -35.42 -64.83
C MET A 1 74.84 -34.56 -63.99
N THR A 2 74.67 -34.99 -62.74
CA THR A 2 73.81 -34.43 -61.71
C THR A 2 74.68 -33.56 -60.79
N THR A 3 74.36 -32.27 -60.67
CA THR A 3 74.86 -31.40 -59.59
C THR A 3 73.80 -31.34 -58.50
N PRO A 4 74.12 -31.64 -57.23
CA PRO A 4 73.14 -31.67 -56.15
C PRO A 4 72.84 -30.27 -55.59
N ASP A 5 71.58 -30.05 -55.24
CA ASP A 5 71.09 -28.87 -54.53
C ASP A 5 71.74 -28.71 -53.14
N PRO A 6 72.03 -27.48 -52.69
CA PRO A 6 72.46 -27.24 -51.33
C PRO A 6 71.30 -27.44 -50.34
N ALA A 7 71.57 -28.23 -49.29
CA ALA A 7 70.64 -28.48 -48.20
C ALA A 7 70.21 -27.18 -47.48
N PRO A 8 68.95 -27.05 -47.04
CA PRO A 8 68.51 -25.94 -46.20
C PRO A 8 69.19 -26.03 -44.83
N ALA A 9 69.89 -24.96 -44.45
CA ALA A 9 70.48 -24.80 -43.13
C ALA A 9 69.37 -24.80 -42.07
N SER A 10 69.41 -25.79 -41.17
CA SER A 10 68.62 -25.83 -39.96
C SER A 10 69.02 -24.65 -39.06
N THR A 11 68.20 -23.61 -39.03
CA THR A 11 68.25 -22.59 -37.98
C THR A 11 67.85 -23.25 -36.66
N ALA A 12 68.86 -23.57 -35.85
CA ALA A 12 68.67 -23.95 -34.46
C ALA A 12 67.86 -22.86 -33.75
N GLY A 13 66.69 -23.24 -33.24
CA GLY A 13 65.84 -22.38 -32.43
C GLY A 13 66.56 -21.98 -31.15
N GLY A 14 67.22 -20.82 -31.19
CA GLY A 14 67.54 -20.08 -29.98
C GLY A 14 66.23 -19.67 -29.34
N ILE A 15 65.89 -20.27 -28.20
CA ILE A 15 64.80 -19.80 -27.35
C ILE A 15 65.15 -18.37 -26.97
N ASP A 16 64.44 -17.41 -27.56
CA ASP A 16 64.62 -16.00 -27.32
C ASP A 16 64.34 -15.71 -25.83
N VAL A 17 65.36 -15.29 -25.10
CA VAL A 17 65.24 -14.91 -23.69
C VAL A 17 64.35 -13.66 -23.55
N GLY A 18 64.15 -12.91 -24.63
CA GLY A 18 63.18 -11.82 -24.74
C GLY A 18 61.72 -12.27 -24.60
N ASP A 19 61.34 -13.38 -25.25
CA ASP A 19 59.96 -13.90 -25.23
C ASP A 19 59.55 -14.36 -23.82
N ARG A 20 60.44 -15.02 -23.08
CA ARG A 20 60.14 -15.43 -21.69
C ARG A 20 59.90 -14.26 -20.74
N ARG A 21 60.54 -13.10 -20.94
CA ARG A 21 60.33 -11.91 -20.10
C ARG A 21 59.00 -11.23 -20.43
N ALA A 22 58.59 -11.22 -21.70
CA ALA A 22 57.29 -10.72 -22.11
C ALA A 22 56.16 -11.58 -21.52
N ASP A 23 56.27 -12.90 -21.58
CA ASP A 23 55.29 -13.83 -21.00
C ASP A 23 55.13 -13.66 -19.48
N TRP A 24 56.23 -13.49 -18.75
CA TRP A 24 56.18 -13.28 -17.29
C TRP A 24 55.50 -11.97 -16.90
N LEU A 25 55.71 -10.88 -17.66
CA LEU A 25 55.05 -9.61 -17.40
C LEU A 25 53.56 -9.69 -17.69
N GLU A 26 53.14 -10.38 -18.76
CA GLU A 26 51.72 -10.60 -19.06
C GLU A 26 51.02 -11.43 -17.96
N ILE A 27 51.69 -12.45 -17.41
CA ILE A 27 51.17 -13.25 -16.29
C ILE A 27 51.01 -12.38 -15.04
N VAL A 28 51.99 -11.54 -14.71
CA VAL A 28 51.93 -10.63 -13.55
C VAL A 28 50.82 -9.59 -13.73
N GLU A 29 50.67 -9.01 -14.92
CA GLU A 29 49.60 -8.06 -15.23
C GLU A 29 48.21 -8.70 -15.11
N LEU A 30 48.05 -9.93 -15.60
CA LEU A 30 46.81 -10.70 -15.46
C LEU A 30 46.48 -10.97 -14.00
N LEU A 31 47.46 -11.42 -13.20
CA LEU A 31 47.28 -11.68 -11.76
C LEU A 31 46.89 -10.41 -11.00
N LEU A 32 47.54 -9.27 -11.30
CA LEU A 32 47.19 -7.98 -10.70
C LEU A 32 45.79 -7.53 -11.09
N ALA A 33 45.38 -7.72 -12.35
CA ALA A 33 44.03 -7.40 -12.81
C ALA A 33 42.97 -8.28 -12.13
N LEU A 34 43.24 -9.57 -11.95
CA LEU A 34 42.35 -10.51 -11.24
C LEU A 34 42.24 -10.15 -9.75
N LEU A 35 43.35 -9.81 -9.10
CA LEU A 35 43.36 -9.36 -7.70
C LEU A 35 42.58 -8.05 -7.53
N ALA A 36 42.79 -7.09 -8.43
CA ALA A 36 42.05 -5.82 -8.44
C ALA A 36 40.54 -6.06 -8.67
N ALA A 37 40.17 -6.98 -9.56
CA ALA A 37 38.77 -7.35 -9.79
C ALA A 37 38.14 -8.00 -8.55
N ALA A 38 38.83 -8.94 -7.92
CA ALA A 38 38.36 -9.59 -6.70
C ALA A 38 38.19 -8.58 -5.54
N ALA A 39 39.17 -7.69 -5.35
CA ALA A 39 39.11 -6.64 -4.34
C ALA A 39 37.96 -5.66 -4.64
N TYR A 40 37.78 -5.25 -5.88
CA TYR A 40 36.68 -4.39 -6.30
C TYR A 40 35.31 -5.03 -6.05
N ILE A 41 35.13 -6.29 -6.47
CA ILE A 41 33.92 -7.07 -6.24
C ILE A 41 33.62 -7.16 -4.74
N TYR A 42 34.63 -7.45 -3.93
CA TYR A 42 34.49 -7.52 -2.49
C TYR A 42 34.06 -6.17 -1.88
N VAL A 43 34.71 -5.06 -2.25
CA VAL A 43 34.37 -3.71 -1.78
C VAL A 43 32.94 -3.33 -2.17
N ILE A 44 32.53 -3.59 -3.41
CA ILE A 44 31.16 -3.35 -3.86
C ILE A 44 30.17 -4.22 -3.06
N GLY A 45 30.48 -5.49 -2.86
CA GLY A 45 29.70 -6.39 -2.02
C GLY A 45 29.53 -5.89 -0.58
N TRP A 46 30.61 -5.34 -0.02
CA TRP A 46 30.63 -4.77 1.33
C TRP A 46 29.75 -3.52 1.41
N VAL A 47 29.88 -2.59 0.44
CA VAL A 47 29.05 -1.38 0.36
C VAL A 47 27.56 -1.72 0.18
N ILE A 48 27.22 -2.68 -0.69
CA ILE A 48 25.83 -3.12 -0.86
C ILE A 48 25.27 -3.68 0.44
N THR A 49 26.05 -4.52 1.13
CA THR A 49 25.62 -5.11 2.41
C THR A 49 25.40 -4.03 3.46
N TRP A 50 26.32 -3.07 3.56
CA TRP A 50 26.18 -1.88 4.41
C TRP A 50 24.90 -1.09 4.08
N VAL A 51 24.70 -0.73 2.80
CA VAL A 51 23.51 0.03 2.36
C VAL A 51 22.22 -0.73 2.60
N ARG A 52 22.20 -2.04 2.35
CA ARG A 52 21.03 -2.91 2.55
C ARG A 52 20.63 -2.98 4.02
N LEU A 53 21.61 -3.12 4.92
CA LEU A 53 21.40 -3.12 6.36
C LEU A 53 20.92 -1.73 6.85
N SER A 54 21.53 -0.64 6.38
CA SER A 54 21.08 0.72 6.66
C SER A 54 19.65 0.98 6.19
N ALA A 55 19.29 0.53 4.98
CA ALA A 55 17.96 0.70 4.41
C ALA A 55 16.89 -0.11 5.17
N ALA A 56 17.28 -1.29 5.69
CA ALA A 56 16.47 -2.07 6.61
C ALA A 56 16.44 -1.49 8.04
N ARG A 57 17.09 -0.34 8.28
CA ARG A 57 17.20 0.35 9.59
C ARG A 57 17.79 -0.52 10.71
N VAL A 58 18.59 -1.52 10.36
CA VAL A 58 19.24 -2.37 11.37
C VAL A 58 20.61 -1.81 11.77
N PRO A 59 21.09 -2.04 13.01
CA PRO A 59 22.38 -1.55 13.47
C PRO A 59 23.54 -2.13 12.65
N VAL A 60 24.13 -1.31 11.77
CA VAL A 60 25.13 -1.76 10.80
C VAL A 60 26.43 -2.17 11.49
N ASP A 61 26.84 -1.45 12.53
CA ASP A 61 28.08 -1.71 13.27
C ASP A 61 28.08 -3.10 13.94
N ALA A 62 26.92 -3.55 14.39
CA ALA A 62 26.76 -4.88 14.99
C ALA A 62 26.59 -5.99 13.94
N SER A 63 26.04 -5.67 12.76
CA SER A 63 25.61 -6.65 11.77
C SER A 63 26.66 -6.95 10.71
N LEU A 64 27.32 -5.91 10.19
CA LEU A 64 28.25 -6.03 9.06
C LEU A 64 29.49 -6.91 9.38
N PRO A 65 30.11 -6.83 10.58
CA PRO A 65 31.22 -7.72 10.93
C PRO A 65 30.81 -9.20 11.04
N ALA A 66 29.52 -9.49 11.23
CA ALA A 66 29.03 -10.86 11.35
C ALA A 66 28.81 -11.53 9.98
N VAL A 67 28.62 -10.76 8.91
CA VAL A 67 28.32 -11.30 7.57
C VAL A 67 29.52 -12.05 6.99
N ASP A 68 29.29 -13.27 6.52
CA ASP A 68 30.32 -14.11 5.88
C ASP A 68 30.92 -13.42 4.65
N HIS A 69 32.25 -13.40 4.56
CA HIS A 69 33.00 -12.84 3.43
C HIS A 69 32.58 -13.42 2.07
N ASN A 70 32.17 -14.69 2.01
CA ASN A 70 31.64 -15.32 0.80
C ASN A 70 30.32 -14.69 0.36
N VAL A 71 29.45 -14.35 1.32
CA VAL A 71 28.16 -13.68 1.05
C VAL A 71 28.40 -12.26 0.57
N VAL A 72 29.34 -11.55 1.18
CA VAL A 72 29.78 -10.21 0.74
C VAL A 72 30.30 -10.27 -0.69
N PHE A 73 31.25 -11.16 -0.97
CA PHE A 73 31.84 -11.32 -2.30
C PHE A 73 30.79 -11.70 -3.36
N LEU A 74 29.93 -12.69 -3.08
CA LEU A 74 28.89 -13.14 -4.01
C LEU A 74 27.87 -12.05 -4.30
N SER A 75 27.51 -11.23 -3.30
CA SER A 75 26.63 -10.07 -3.47
C SER A 75 27.25 -9.03 -4.41
N GLY A 76 28.55 -8.76 -4.23
CA GLY A 76 29.30 -7.87 -5.12
C GLY A 76 29.39 -8.42 -6.54
N LEU A 77 29.70 -9.71 -6.70
CA LEU A 77 29.84 -10.37 -7.99
C LEU A 77 28.52 -10.34 -8.76
N ARG A 78 27.42 -10.67 -8.09
CA ARG A 78 26.08 -10.62 -8.66
C ARG A 78 25.74 -9.21 -9.14
N LEU A 79 26.02 -8.17 -8.35
CA LEU A 79 25.75 -6.80 -8.78
C LEU A 79 26.59 -6.42 -10.00
N VAL A 80 27.90 -6.69 -9.97
CA VAL A 80 28.82 -6.37 -11.08
C VAL A 80 28.35 -7.01 -12.39
N ILE A 81 27.95 -8.29 -12.36
CA ILE A 81 27.43 -8.99 -13.54
C ILE A 81 26.12 -8.35 -14.03
N VAL A 82 25.15 -8.12 -13.14
CA VAL A 82 23.86 -7.51 -13.51
C VAL A 82 24.05 -6.12 -14.09
N MET A 83 24.90 -5.29 -13.48
CA MET A 83 25.20 -3.95 -13.97
C MET A 83 25.94 -3.95 -15.31
N ALA A 84 26.83 -4.92 -15.54
CA ALA A 84 27.47 -5.09 -16.84
C ALA A 84 26.46 -5.45 -17.95
N ILE A 85 25.48 -6.31 -17.64
CA ILE A 85 24.38 -6.64 -18.56
C ILE A 85 23.52 -5.41 -18.84
N VAL A 86 23.09 -4.69 -17.80
CA VAL A 86 22.29 -3.47 -17.93
C VAL A 86 23.01 -2.41 -18.74
N PHE A 87 24.30 -2.18 -18.47
CA PHE A 87 25.10 -1.21 -19.23
C PHE A 87 25.21 -1.61 -20.71
N THR A 88 25.47 -2.88 -21.00
CA THR A 88 25.49 -3.39 -22.38
C THR A 88 24.16 -3.13 -23.09
N ALA A 89 23.04 -3.43 -22.45
CA ALA A 89 21.71 -3.17 -23.00
C ALA A 89 21.50 -1.66 -23.26
N MET A 90 21.91 -0.79 -22.33
CA MET A 90 21.85 0.66 -22.52
C MET A 90 22.71 1.14 -23.68
N CYS A 91 23.91 0.59 -23.88
CA CYS A 91 24.74 0.89 -25.03
C CYS A 91 24.09 0.48 -26.35
N VAL A 92 23.45 -0.69 -26.40
CA VAL A 92 22.69 -1.15 -27.58
C VAL A 92 21.52 -0.22 -27.87
N VAL A 93 20.73 0.14 -26.86
CA VAL A 93 19.60 1.09 -27.00
C VAL A 93 20.09 2.46 -27.47
N ALA A 94 21.14 3.01 -26.85
CA ALA A 94 21.75 4.26 -27.25
C ALA A 94 22.23 4.23 -28.70
N TYR A 95 22.89 3.14 -29.12
CA TYR A 95 23.28 2.95 -30.50
C TYR A 95 22.08 2.88 -31.46
N ALA A 96 20.99 2.23 -31.04
CA ALA A 96 19.76 2.06 -31.82
C ALA A 96 18.95 3.36 -32.00
N ILE A 97 18.98 4.30 -31.03
CA ILE A 97 18.26 5.58 -31.11
C ILE A 97 18.52 6.32 -32.43
N HIS A 98 19.75 6.26 -32.93
CA HIS A 98 20.12 6.91 -34.20
C HIS A 98 20.03 6.01 -35.44
N ALA A 99 19.52 4.77 -35.35
CA ALA A 99 19.58 3.81 -36.46
C ALA A 99 19.01 4.33 -37.78
N ARG A 100 17.95 5.14 -37.72
CA ARG A 100 17.31 5.72 -38.92
C ARG A 100 17.93 7.05 -39.37
N THR A 101 18.44 7.86 -38.46
CA THR A 101 18.90 9.24 -38.75
C THR A 101 20.42 9.38 -38.81
N TRP A 102 21.19 8.34 -38.46
CA TRP A 102 22.64 8.41 -38.33
C TRP A 102 23.33 8.89 -39.60
N ARG A 103 22.96 8.35 -40.78
CA ARG A 103 23.59 8.75 -42.05
C ARG A 103 23.53 10.26 -42.29
N GLN A 104 22.45 10.91 -41.87
CA GLN A 104 22.26 12.35 -42.05
C GLN A 104 22.93 13.17 -40.94
N ARG A 105 22.90 12.66 -39.70
CA ARG A 105 23.34 13.40 -38.51
C ARG A 105 24.74 13.05 -38.00
N ALA A 106 25.38 12.01 -38.54
CA ALA A 106 26.72 11.58 -38.15
C ALA A 106 27.75 12.72 -38.27
N PRO A 107 27.78 13.52 -39.36
CA PRO A 107 28.74 14.62 -39.44
C PRO A 107 28.59 15.61 -38.28
N GLU A 108 27.37 16.05 -38.00
CA GLU A 108 27.11 17.00 -36.92
C GLU A 108 27.60 16.48 -35.56
N TRP A 109 27.34 15.20 -35.25
CA TRP A 109 27.80 14.57 -34.02
C TRP A 109 29.31 14.42 -33.96
N HIS A 110 29.95 13.98 -35.03
CA HIS A 110 31.41 13.93 -35.12
C HIS A 110 32.05 15.30 -34.87
N SER A 111 31.49 16.36 -35.46
CA SER A 111 31.90 17.74 -35.25
C SER A 111 31.72 18.18 -33.79
N VAL A 112 30.60 17.82 -33.16
CA VAL A 112 30.31 18.10 -31.74
C VAL A 112 31.29 17.39 -30.82
N ILE A 113 31.64 16.13 -31.07
CA ILE A 113 32.64 15.39 -30.27
C ILE A 113 34.04 15.98 -30.46
N LYS A 114 34.43 16.28 -31.71
CA LYS A 114 35.79 16.74 -32.04
C LYS A 114 36.06 18.16 -31.54
N HIS A 115 35.10 19.08 -31.72
CA HIS A 115 35.30 20.51 -31.50
C HIS A 115 34.48 21.06 -30.33
N GLY A 116 33.43 20.36 -29.91
CA GLY A 116 32.40 20.89 -29.01
C GLY A 116 31.28 21.60 -29.79
N ARG A 117 30.09 21.60 -29.20
CA ARG A 117 28.87 22.15 -29.81
C ARG A 117 28.98 23.63 -30.27
N PRO A 118 29.54 24.56 -29.47
CA PRO A 118 29.84 25.94 -29.88
C PRO A 118 30.52 26.09 -31.24
N ASP A 119 31.56 25.29 -31.47
CA ASP A 119 32.40 25.35 -32.66
C ASP A 119 31.79 24.58 -33.82
N ALA A 120 31.17 23.43 -33.54
CA ALA A 120 30.42 22.67 -34.52
C ALA A 120 29.30 23.53 -35.15
N ALA A 121 28.50 24.22 -34.34
CA ALA A 121 27.45 25.10 -34.83
C ALA A 121 27.97 26.24 -35.72
N ARG A 122 29.12 26.84 -35.37
CA ARG A 122 29.77 27.88 -36.19
C ARG A 122 30.25 27.34 -37.53
N ARG A 123 30.84 26.14 -37.53
CA ARG A 123 31.34 25.48 -38.75
C ARG A 123 30.20 25.16 -39.70
N HIS A 124 29.15 24.49 -39.22
CA HIS A 124 28.00 24.11 -40.06
C HIS A 124 27.22 25.32 -40.61
N LYS A 125 27.15 26.45 -39.89
CA LYS A 125 26.53 27.69 -40.42
C LYS A 125 27.27 28.31 -41.59
N ARG A 126 28.58 28.08 -41.75
CA ARG A 126 29.41 28.70 -42.81
C ARG A 126 29.44 27.89 -44.13
N GLY A 127 28.39 27.11 -44.42
CA GLY A 127 28.31 26.34 -45.68
C GLY A 127 29.30 25.18 -45.75
N PHE A 128 29.56 24.53 -44.61
CA PHE A 128 30.55 23.47 -44.46
C PHE A 128 30.35 22.32 -45.47
N ARG A 129 31.41 21.97 -46.23
CA ARG A 129 31.45 20.79 -47.12
C ARG A 129 32.16 19.63 -46.42
N PRO A 130 31.56 18.42 -46.36
CA PRO A 130 32.19 17.28 -45.69
C PRO A 130 33.41 16.77 -46.46
N HIS A 131 34.59 16.83 -45.85
CA HIS A 131 35.81 16.16 -46.30
C HIS A 131 36.22 15.05 -45.31
N ALA A 132 37.07 14.13 -45.74
CA ALA A 132 37.48 12.90 -45.04
C ALA A 132 38.05 13.12 -43.61
N ASP A 133 38.46 14.35 -43.25
CA ASP A 133 38.96 14.71 -41.92
C ASP A 133 37.88 14.82 -40.81
N PHE A 134 36.65 14.34 -41.06
CA PHE A 134 35.52 14.55 -40.17
C PHE A 134 35.38 13.49 -39.08
N GLU A 135 35.89 12.29 -39.29
CA GLU A 135 35.78 11.25 -38.27
C GLU A 135 36.49 11.70 -36.99
N ALA A 136 35.77 11.53 -35.89
CA ALA A 136 36.36 11.76 -34.59
C ALA A 136 37.35 10.60 -34.40
N PRO A 137 38.55 10.84 -33.86
CA PRO A 137 39.58 9.81 -33.74
C PRO A 137 39.12 8.61 -32.90
N VAL A 138 38.04 8.79 -32.14
CA VAL A 138 37.41 7.77 -31.28
C VAL A 138 36.53 6.76 -32.04
N GLY A 139 36.30 6.95 -33.34
CA GLY A 139 35.54 6.04 -34.21
C GLY A 139 34.01 6.27 -34.20
N ASP A 140 33.35 5.90 -35.30
CA ASP A 140 31.90 6.10 -35.54
C ASP A 140 31.02 5.46 -34.45
N ARG A 141 31.31 4.20 -34.07
CA ARG A 141 30.53 3.47 -33.06
C ARG A 141 30.49 4.22 -31.71
N PHE A 142 31.64 4.74 -31.27
CA PHE A 142 31.72 5.51 -30.03
C PHE A 142 30.88 6.79 -30.12
N VAL A 143 31.04 7.56 -31.21
CA VAL A 143 30.31 8.82 -31.41
C VAL A 143 28.80 8.54 -31.43
N ARG A 144 28.37 7.47 -32.10
CA ARG A 144 26.96 7.08 -32.15
C ARG A 144 26.40 6.67 -30.80
N VAL A 145 27.15 5.91 -30.00
CA VAL A 145 26.75 5.58 -28.62
C VAL A 145 26.61 6.86 -27.80
N ILE A 146 27.62 7.73 -27.76
CA ILE A 146 27.55 8.99 -26.98
C ILE A 146 26.42 9.91 -27.43
N ALA A 147 26.15 9.98 -28.73
CA ALA A 147 24.99 10.68 -29.30
C ALA A 147 23.68 10.11 -28.74
N GLY A 148 23.54 8.78 -28.76
CA GLY A 148 22.39 8.07 -28.19
C GLY A 148 22.21 8.30 -26.70
N PHE A 149 23.28 8.25 -25.90
CA PHE A 149 23.24 8.55 -24.46
C PHE A 149 22.76 9.99 -24.20
N ASN A 150 23.20 10.95 -25.00
CA ASN A 150 22.81 12.35 -24.88
C ASN A 150 21.33 12.58 -25.23
N VAL A 151 20.85 11.99 -26.33
CA VAL A 151 19.43 12.05 -26.70
C VAL A 151 18.55 11.30 -25.70
N GLY A 152 18.99 10.10 -25.31
CA GLY A 152 18.25 9.20 -24.43
C GLY A 152 18.03 9.79 -23.04
N VAL A 153 19.06 10.40 -22.42
CA VAL A 153 18.90 10.99 -21.07
C VAL A 153 17.90 12.14 -21.05
N ILE A 154 17.91 13.00 -22.08
CA ILE A 154 16.94 14.09 -22.20
C ILE A 154 15.55 13.49 -22.41
N ALA A 155 15.39 12.58 -23.37
CA ALA A 155 14.11 11.96 -23.67
C ALA A 155 13.51 11.23 -22.46
N ALA A 156 14.30 10.45 -21.72
CA ALA A 156 13.84 9.73 -20.54
C ALA A 156 13.52 10.65 -19.36
N THR A 157 14.25 11.76 -19.20
CA THR A 157 13.94 12.79 -18.19
C THR A 157 12.56 13.39 -18.44
N PHE A 158 12.29 13.83 -19.67
CA PHE A 158 10.98 14.38 -20.03
C PHE A 158 9.89 13.31 -20.04
N GLY A 159 10.23 12.07 -20.42
CA GLY A 159 9.34 10.93 -20.28
C GLY A 159 8.91 10.68 -18.84
N LEU A 160 9.82 10.81 -17.86
CA LEU A 160 9.51 10.63 -16.44
C LEU A 160 8.60 11.74 -15.93
N ALA A 161 8.91 13.00 -16.29
CA ALA A 161 8.07 14.14 -15.93
C ALA A 161 6.67 14.03 -16.55
N ALA A 162 6.58 13.66 -17.83
CA ALA A 162 5.32 13.45 -18.53
C ALA A 162 4.53 12.29 -17.92
N ALA A 163 5.15 11.14 -17.68
CA ALA A 163 4.49 10.00 -17.03
C ALA A 163 3.93 10.38 -15.65
N ARG A 164 4.66 11.20 -14.87
CA ARG A 164 4.17 11.67 -13.57
C ARG A 164 2.96 12.58 -13.67
N VAL A 165 2.94 13.48 -14.66
CA VAL A 165 1.80 14.39 -14.93
C VAL A 165 0.61 13.62 -15.50
N LEU A 166 0.87 12.61 -16.34
CA LEU A 166 -0.15 11.73 -16.92
C LEU A 166 -0.69 10.71 -15.91
N LYS A 167 0.04 10.37 -14.84
CA LYS A 167 -0.41 9.42 -13.83
C LYS A 167 -1.75 9.82 -13.21
N THR A 168 -1.89 11.07 -12.76
CA THR A 168 -3.15 11.52 -12.14
C THR A 168 -4.37 11.34 -13.04
N PRO A 169 -4.38 11.79 -14.32
CA PRO A 169 -5.52 11.55 -15.19
C PRO A 169 -5.65 10.08 -15.62
N ILE A 170 -4.56 9.29 -15.68
CA ILE A 170 -4.64 7.85 -15.95
C ILE A 170 -5.32 7.13 -14.79
N ASP A 171 -4.89 7.38 -13.55
CA ASP A 171 -5.48 6.79 -12.33
C ASP A 171 -6.95 7.22 -12.15
N GLN A 172 -7.33 8.39 -12.67
CA GLN A 172 -8.73 8.85 -12.69
C GLN A 172 -9.56 8.19 -13.80
N ALA A 173 -8.95 7.90 -14.95
CA ALA A 173 -9.64 7.33 -16.10
C ALA A 173 -9.76 5.81 -16.02
N TRP A 174 -8.77 5.14 -15.42
CA TRP A 174 -8.68 3.70 -15.25
C TRP A 174 -8.32 3.38 -13.80
N PRO A 175 -8.91 2.32 -13.20
CA PRO A 175 -8.52 1.88 -11.86
C PRO A 175 -7.00 1.71 -11.80
N PRO A 176 -6.34 2.12 -10.71
CA PRO A 176 -4.88 2.13 -10.64
C PRO A 176 -4.35 0.72 -10.97
N GLY A 177 -3.74 0.58 -12.12
CA GLY A 177 -3.26 -0.68 -12.65
C GLY A 177 -1.92 -1.07 -12.01
N PRO A 178 -1.41 -2.24 -12.40
CA PRO A 178 -0.11 -2.74 -11.93
C PRO A 178 1.04 -1.78 -12.25
N TRP A 179 2.24 -2.12 -11.77
CA TRP A 179 3.47 -1.35 -11.90
C TRP A 179 3.80 -0.78 -13.31
N TRP A 180 3.15 -1.24 -14.37
CA TRP A 180 3.29 -0.72 -15.73
C TRP A 180 2.53 0.58 -16.01
N ASP A 181 1.64 1.04 -15.14
CA ASP A 181 0.87 2.27 -15.36
C ASP A 181 1.73 3.54 -15.45
N LEU A 182 2.86 3.55 -14.75
CA LEU A 182 3.87 4.59 -14.94
C LEU A 182 4.87 4.23 -16.05
N LEU A 183 5.20 2.94 -16.18
CA LEU A 183 6.23 2.45 -17.10
C LEU A 183 5.85 2.62 -18.57
N ALA A 184 4.60 2.30 -18.94
CA ALA A 184 4.15 2.33 -20.32
C ALA A 184 4.09 3.77 -20.88
N PRO A 185 3.46 4.76 -20.20
CA PRO A 185 3.51 6.16 -20.62
C PRO A 185 4.93 6.71 -20.67
N TRP A 186 5.76 6.35 -19.67
CA TRP A 186 7.17 6.72 -19.62
C TRP A 186 7.94 6.19 -20.84
N ALA A 187 7.85 4.89 -21.10
CA ALA A 187 8.55 4.23 -22.21
C ALA A 187 8.09 4.79 -23.56
N LEU A 188 6.78 4.95 -23.74
CA LEU A 188 6.21 5.50 -24.96
C LEU A 188 6.71 6.93 -25.21
N THR A 189 6.61 7.81 -24.21
CA THR A 189 7.05 9.20 -24.33
C THR A 189 8.56 9.28 -24.55
N THR A 190 9.34 8.45 -23.86
CA THR A 190 10.79 8.36 -24.04
C THR A 190 11.15 7.93 -25.46
N VAL A 191 10.47 6.95 -26.05
CA VAL A 191 10.71 6.49 -27.42
C VAL A 191 10.36 7.57 -28.43
N ILE A 192 9.20 8.22 -28.29
CA ILE A 192 8.76 9.30 -29.18
C ILE A 192 9.74 10.48 -29.13
N LEU A 193 10.09 10.94 -27.93
CA LEU A 193 11.03 12.05 -27.75
C LEU A 193 12.43 11.70 -28.23
N SER A 194 12.90 10.47 -28.02
CA SER A 194 14.19 10.01 -28.55
C SER A 194 14.23 10.07 -30.07
N GLY A 195 13.16 9.62 -30.74
CA GLY A 195 13.03 9.71 -32.19
C GLY A 195 13.02 11.15 -32.71
N LEU A 196 12.25 12.03 -32.06
CA LEU A 196 12.17 13.45 -32.41
C LEU A 196 13.52 14.17 -32.24
N LEU A 197 14.16 14.01 -31.08
CA LEU A 197 15.46 14.62 -30.78
C LEU A 197 16.57 14.07 -31.70
N ALA A 198 16.54 12.76 -32.00
CA ALA A 198 17.47 12.14 -32.94
C ALA A 198 17.27 12.64 -34.38
N TRP A 199 16.05 13.05 -34.74
CA TRP A 199 15.74 13.67 -36.02
C TRP A 199 16.19 15.14 -36.08
N LEU A 200 15.97 15.92 -35.03
CA LEU A 200 16.37 17.34 -34.95
C LEU A 200 17.89 17.55 -35.01
N GLY A 201 18.66 16.63 -34.42
CA GLY A 201 20.13 16.67 -34.42
C GLY A 201 20.75 17.52 -33.31
N PRO A 202 22.06 17.38 -33.05
CA PRO A 202 22.73 17.98 -31.89
C PRO A 202 22.90 19.51 -31.98
N LEU A 203 22.78 20.07 -33.18
CA LEU A 203 22.95 21.52 -33.42
C LEU A 203 21.64 22.30 -33.32
N TRP A 204 20.50 21.62 -33.21
CA TRP A 204 19.21 22.28 -33.03
C TRP A 204 19.11 23.02 -31.68
N GLY A 205 18.48 24.20 -31.69
CA GLY A 205 18.32 25.07 -30.51
C GLY A 205 19.53 25.94 -30.15
N SER A 206 19.34 26.92 -29.26
CA SER A 206 20.43 27.81 -28.79
C SER A 206 21.35 27.12 -27.78
N ARG A 207 22.45 27.77 -27.37
CA ARG A 207 23.29 27.27 -26.25
C ARG A 207 22.54 27.29 -24.93
N PHE A 208 21.81 28.38 -24.69
CA PHE A 208 20.97 28.56 -23.53
C PHE A 208 19.93 27.45 -23.42
N PHE A 209 19.25 27.11 -24.51
CA PHE A 209 18.26 26.02 -24.53
C PHE A 209 18.85 24.68 -24.05
N HIS A 210 20.05 24.30 -24.54
CA HIS A 210 20.70 23.06 -24.08
C HIS A 210 21.14 23.15 -22.62
N ALA A 211 21.62 24.30 -22.16
CA ALA A 211 21.94 24.50 -20.75
C ALA A 211 20.71 24.28 -19.86
N VAL A 212 19.55 24.83 -20.26
CA VAL A 212 18.28 24.62 -19.58
C VAL A 212 17.89 23.13 -19.56
N LEU A 213 18.01 22.41 -20.69
CA LEU A 213 17.72 20.98 -20.72
C LEU A 213 18.58 20.18 -19.73
N TRP A 214 19.88 20.49 -19.62
CA TRP A 214 20.75 19.83 -18.63
C TRP A 214 20.40 20.19 -17.19
N VAL A 215 20.00 21.43 -16.92
CA VAL A 215 19.49 21.82 -15.60
C VAL A 215 18.23 21.02 -15.26
N VAL A 216 17.30 20.87 -16.21
CA VAL A 216 16.08 20.04 -16.03
C VAL A 216 16.44 18.59 -15.72
N VAL A 217 17.41 17.99 -16.44
CA VAL A 217 17.89 16.62 -16.15
C VAL A 217 18.37 16.50 -14.70
N VAL A 218 19.17 17.45 -14.22
CA VAL A 218 19.67 17.45 -12.84
C VAL A 218 18.52 17.63 -11.84
N VAL A 219 17.62 18.59 -12.05
CA VAL A 219 16.48 18.83 -11.15
C VAL A 219 15.58 17.59 -11.07
N VAL A 220 15.21 17.00 -12.21
CA VAL A 220 14.39 15.78 -12.27
C VAL A 220 15.10 14.62 -11.58
N ALA A 221 16.41 14.46 -11.77
CA ALA A 221 17.18 13.43 -11.07
C ALA A 221 17.20 13.61 -9.55
N LEU A 222 17.30 14.85 -9.06
CA LEU A 222 17.31 15.15 -7.63
C LEU A 222 15.94 14.94 -6.96
N VAL A 223 14.84 15.18 -7.68
CA VAL A 223 13.48 14.93 -7.17
C VAL A 223 12.98 13.51 -7.44
N SER A 224 13.77 12.68 -8.12
CA SER A 224 13.47 11.26 -8.33
C SER A 224 13.94 10.42 -7.14
N SER A 225 13.38 9.20 -7.03
CA SER A 225 13.90 8.18 -6.12
C SER A 225 15.39 7.93 -6.39
N ALA A 226 16.15 7.62 -5.35
CA ALA A 226 17.61 7.49 -5.46
C ALA A 226 18.09 6.61 -6.65
N PRO A 227 17.51 5.42 -6.93
CA PRO A 227 17.96 4.61 -8.08
C PRO A 227 17.74 5.29 -9.43
N VAL A 228 16.58 5.93 -9.61
CA VAL A 228 16.23 6.64 -10.85
C VAL A 228 17.08 7.89 -11.00
N GLY A 229 17.27 8.66 -9.92
CA GLY A 229 18.14 9.83 -9.90
C GLY A 229 19.58 9.51 -10.25
N VAL A 230 20.17 8.48 -9.61
CA VAL A 230 21.54 8.03 -9.89
C VAL A 230 21.66 7.49 -11.32
N LEU A 231 20.65 6.79 -11.84
CA LEU A 231 20.64 6.33 -13.23
C LEU A 231 20.64 7.51 -14.22
N LEU A 232 19.82 8.54 -14.00
CA LEU A 232 19.79 9.74 -14.84
C LEU A 232 21.13 10.49 -14.79
N LEU A 233 21.71 10.68 -13.60
CA LEU A 233 23.01 11.33 -13.43
C LEU A 233 24.15 10.51 -14.05
N THR A 234 24.09 9.18 -13.95
CA THR A 234 25.00 8.26 -14.63
C THR A 234 24.91 8.45 -16.14
N TRP A 235 23.68 8.49 -16.67
CA TRP A 235 23.44 8.63 -18.10
C TRP A 235 23.93 9.99 -18.62
N ALA A 236 23.66 11.05 -17.86
CA ALA A 236 24.17 12.40 -18.07
C ALA A 236 25.71 12.47 -18.02
N GLY A 237 26.31 11.78 -17.05
CA GLY A 237 27.74 11.68 -16.85
C GLY A 237 28.44 11.00 -18.02
N ILE A 238 27.91 9.88 -18.51
CA ILE A 238 28.45 9.17 -19.68
C ILE A 238 28.34 10.04 -20.94
N ALA A 239 27.19 10.68 -21.17
CA ALA A 239 27.01 11.58 -22.29
C ALA A 239 28.02 12.75 -22.24
N SER A 240 28.18 13.38 -21.07
CA SER A 240 29.04 14.56 -20.91
C SER A 240 30.54 14.21 -20.90
N GLY A 241 30.91 13.19 -20.14
CA GLY A 241 32.26 12.65 -20.06
C GLY A 241 32.73 12.07 -21.39
N GLY A 242 31.87 11.36 -22.12
CA GLY A 242 32.18 10.85 -23.45
C GLY A 242 32.50 11.95 -24.47
N ARG A 243 31.75 13.07 -24.43
CA ARG A 243 32.05 14.26 -25.25
C ARG A 243 33.40 14.89 -24.88
N ALA A 244 33.66 15.06 -23.58
CA ALA A 244 34.92 15.62 -23.10
C ALA A 244 36.12 14.74 -23.47
N TYR A 245 35.98 13.42 -23.32
CA TYR A 245 36.99 12.43 -23.68
C TYR A 245 37.30 12.46 -25.18
N GLY A 246 36.26 12.44 -26.03
CA GLY A 246 36.43 12.51 -27.48
C GLY A 246 37.10 13.82 -27.93
N LYS A 247 36.74 14.95 -27.32
CA LYS A 247 37.39 16.25 -27.57
C LYS A 247 38.87 16.24 -27.15
N PHE A 248 39.18 15.68 -25.99
CA PHE A 248 40.54 15.58 -25.48
C PHE A 248 41.44 14.71 -26.38
N ARG A 249 40.97 13.52 -26.77
CA ARG A 249 41.66 12.64 -27.73
C ARG A 249 41.86 13.31 -29.08
N SER A 250 40.85 14.04 -29.56
CA SER A 250 40.94 14.83 -30.80
C SER A 250 42.02 15.90 -30.75
N ARG A 251 42.21 16.58 -29.62
CA ARG A 251 43.29 17.55 -29.45
C ARG A 251 44.69 16.93 -29.44
N ARG A 252 44.81 15.68 -28.99
CA ARG A 252 46.08 14.95 -28.94
C ARG A 252 46.42 14.19 -30.22
N GLY A 253 45.53 14.18 -31.22
CA GLY A 253 45.71 13.37 -32.44
C GLY A 253 45.76 11.87 -32.18
N GLN A 254 45.27 11.41 -31.01
CA GLN A 254 45.31 10.00 -30.63
C GLN A 254 44.03 9.31 -31.06
N GLY A 255 44.13 8.33 -31.97
CA GLY A 255 43.02 7.44 -32.35
C GLY A 255 42.51 6.59 -31.17
N ALA A 256 41.34 5.94 -31.36
CA ALA A 256 40.79 4.95 -30.45
C ALA A 256 41.71 3.72 -30.41
N LEU A 257 42.69 3.76 -29.51
CA LEU A 257 43.68 2.70 -29.21
C LEU A 257 44.59 2.40 -30.42
N ALA A 258 45.91 2.57 -30.23
CA ALA A 258 46.88 2.20 -31.25
C ALA A 258 46.79 0.69 -31.54
N SER A 259 46.43 0.35 -32.77
CA SER A 259 46.14 -0.99 -33.30
C SER A 259 47.38 -1.88 -33.48
N GLY A 260 48.44 -1.67 -32.68
CA GLY A 260 49.77 -2.20 -32.97
C GLY A 260 50.42 -3.11 -31.92
N HIS A 261 49.78 -3.42 -30.78
CA HIS A 261 50.33 -4.35 -29.78
C HIS A 261 49.22 -5.30 -29.25
N PRO A 262 49.55 -6.55 -28.88
CA PRO A 262 48.58 -7.48 -28.29
C PRO A 262 48.17 -6.93 -26.92
N ARG A 263 46.97 -6.35 -26.84
CA ARG A 263 46.56 -5.41 -25.78
C ARG A 263 45.20 -5.76 -25.18
N HIS A 264 44.91 -7.05 -25.01
CA HIS A 264 43.67 -7.47 -24.36
C HIS A 264 43.60 -6.96 -22.90
N LEU A 265 44.76 -6.83 -22.21
CA LEU A 265 44.86 -6.34 -20.83
C LEU A 265 44.94 -4.81 -20.69
N ALA A 266 45.44 -4.09 -21.69
CA ALA A 266 45.63 -2.62 -21.60
C ALA A 266 44.32 -1.84 -21.38
N PHE A 267 43.19 -2.39 -21.81
CA PHE A 267 41.88 -1.82 -21.52
C PHE A 267 41.49 -2.03 -20.05
N VAL A 268 41.66 -3.25 -19.54
CA VAL A 268 41.38 -3.64 -18.14
C VAL A 268 42.27 -2.87 -17.17
N LEU A 269 43.53 -2.61 -17.54
CA LEU A 269 44.46 -1.81 -16.74
C LEU A 269 44.21 -0.30 -16.84
N SER A 270 43.32 0.16 -17.74
CA SER A 270 42.95 1.57 -17.81
C SER A 270 41.91 1.91 -16.74
N PRO A 271 41.88 3.14 -16.19
CA PRO A 271 40.91 3.53 -15.17
C PRO A 271 39.47 3.66 -15.68
N MET A 272 39.26 3.64 -17.01
CA MET A 272 37.97 3.92 -17.63
C MET A 272 36.91 2.83 -17.40
N PRO A 273 37.16 1.51 -17.63
CA PRO A 273 36.19 0.47 -17.31
C PRO A 273 35.85 0.43 -15.82
N TRP A 274 36.81 0.63 -14.91
CA TRP A 274 36.56 0.68 -13.48
C TRP A 274 35.69 1.87 -13.08
N LEU A 275 35.92 3.04 -13.67
CA LEU A 275 35.08 4.22 -13.44
C LEU A 275 33.65 3.97 -13.93
N LEU A 276 33.48 3.45 -15.14
CA LEU A 276 32.15 3.13 -15.69
C LEU A 276 31.44 2.08 -14.84
N LEU A 277 32.14 1.02 -14.44
CA LEU A 277 31.59 -0.02 -13.58
C LEU A 277 31.19 0.55 -12.22
N THR A 278 31.98 1.45 -11.66
CA THR A 278 31.68 2.12 -10.38
C THR A 278 30.44 3.00 -10.48
N VAL A 279 30.34 3.80 -11.54
CA VAL A 279 29.16 4.65 -11.77
C VAL A 279 27.90 3.78 -11.89
N TYR A 280 27.96 2.64 -12.57
CA TYR A 280 26.82 1.72 -12.64
C TYR A 280 26.58 0.95 -11.34
N ALA A 281 27.63 0.59 -10.61
CA ALA A 281 27.51 -0.02 -9.29
C ALA A 281 26.78 0.92 -8.33
N LEU A 282 26.94 2.25 -8.44
CA LEU A 282 26.17 3.22 -7.65
C LEU A 282 24.66 3.15 -7.93
N VAL A 283 24.24 2.89 -9.17
CA VAL A 283 22.82 2.66 -9.51
C VAL A 283 22.32 1.40 -8.78
N GLY A 284 23.12 0.33 -8.84
CA GLY A 284 22.85 -0.91 -8.11
C GLY A 284 22.76 -0.72 -6.60
N ILE A 285 23.72 -0.02 -6.02
CA ILE A 285 23.76 0.31 -4.59
C ILE A 285 22.52 1.12 -4.20
N ALA A 286 22.15 2.14 -4.99
CA ALA A 286 20.94 2.91 -4.75
C ALA A 286 19.68 2.05 -4.81
N TYR A 287 19.62 1.09 -5.75
CA TYR A 287 18.51 0.13 -5.85
C TYR A 287 18.42 -0.79 -4.63
N TYR A 288 19.54 -1.39 -4.19
CA TYR A 288 19.57 -2.26 -3.01
C TYR A 288 19.38 -1.49 -1.68
N GLY A 289 19.55 -0.16 -1.70
CA GLY A 289 19.28 0.73 -0.57
C GLY A 289 17.87 1.28 -0.50
N LEU A 290 16.97 0.87 -1.39
CA LEU A 290 15.58 1.27 -1.39
C LEU A 290 14.72 0.17 -0.77
N PRO A 291 13.98 0.42 0.32
CA PRO A 291 12.97 -0.50 0.81
C PRO A 291 11.90 -0.77 -0.27
N PRO A 292 11.30 -1.98 -0.34
CA PRO A 292 11.48 -3.11 0.57
C PRO A 292 12.84 -3.82 0.43
N VAL A 293 13.47 -4.14 1.56
CA VAL A 293 14.68 -4.96 1.64
C VAL A 293 14.28 -6.40 1.97
N SER A 294 14.74 -7.36 1.17
CA SER A 294 14.49 -8.79 1.42
C SER A 294 15.71 -9.46 2.05
N PHE A 295 15.49 -10.50 2.86
CA PHE A 295 16.46 -11.44 3.41
C PHE A 295 15.96 -12.88 3.21
N SER A 296 16.80 -13.90 3.37
CA SER A 296 16.32 -15.28 3.40
C SER A 296 15.64 -15.54 4.73
N GLN A 297 14.36 -15.94 4.71
CA GLN A 297 13.65 -16.28 5.95
C GLN A 297 14.33 -17.49 6.60
N THR A 298 14.63 -17.37 7.88
CA THR A 298 15.24 -18.43 8.67
C THR A 298 14.48 -18.65 9.96
N THR A 299 14.20 -19.92 10.23
CA THR A 299 13.58 -20.41 11.44
C THR A 299 14.66 -21.04 12.31
N VAL A 300 14.79 -20.58 13.54
CA VAL A 300 15.74 -21.08 14.52
C VAL A 300 14.97 -21.68 15.69
N THR A 301 15.11 -22.98 15.90
CA THR A 301 14.53 -23.68 17.04
C THR A 301 15.46 -23.57 18.23
N THR A 302 14.93 -23.10 19.36
CA THR A 302 15.65 -22.94 20.62
C THR A 302 14.97 -23.74 21.74
N PRO A 303 15.59 -23.92 22.92
CA PRO A 303 14.91 -24.51 24.08
C PRO A 303 13.62 -23.78 24.49
N THR A 304 13.55 -22.47 24.29
CA THR A 304 12.43 -21.62 24.71
C THR A 304 11.36 -21.42 23.63
N GLY A 305 11.57 -21.96 22.44
CA GLY A 305 10.62 -21.86 21.33
C GLY A 305 11.30 -21.64 19.98
N VAL A 306 10.48 -21.28 18.99
CA VAL A 306 10.91 -21.04 17.62
C VAL A 306 11.02 -19.54 17.37
N ARG A 307 12.10 -19.11 16.72
CA ARG A 307 12.29 -17.73 16.25
C ARG A 307 12.31 -17.71 14.73
N VAL A 308 11.65 -16.73 14.13
CA VAL A 308 11.63 -16.52 12.68
C VAL A 308 12.16 -15.13 12.39
N GLY A 309 13.01 -14.99 11.37
CA GLY A 309 13.58 -13.70 11.00
C GLY A 309 14.33 -13.75 9.68
N GLY A 310 14.81 -12.60 9.22
CA GLY A 310 15.67 -12.48 8.05
C GLY A 310 17.11 -12.85 8.39
N TYR A 311 17.67 -13.86 7.75
CA TYR A 311 19.04 -14.28 8.01
C TYR A 311 20.06 -13.19 7.65
N VAL A 312 20.90 -12.83 8.61
CA VAL A 312 22.07 -11.95 8.41
C VAL A 312 23.34 -12.78 8.36
N ALA A 313 23.57 -13.58 9.40
CA ALA A 313 24.84 -14.24 9.63
C ALA A 313 24.75 -15.37 10.67
N ARG A 314 25.77 -16.23 10.67
CA ARG A 314 26.05 -17.20 11.73
C ARG A 314 27.52 -17.11 12.11
N THR A 315 27.79 -16.84 13.37
CA THR A 315 29.15 -16.76 13.93
C THR A 315 29.31 -17.75 15.08
N SER A 316 30.49 -17.79 15.72
CA SER A 316 30.70 -18.53 16.97
C SER A 316 29.82 -18.03 18.12
N ALA A 317 29.40 -16.75 18.09
CA ALA A 317 28.52 -16.18 19.11
C ALA A 317 27.07 -16.65 18.95
N GLY A 318 26.62 -16.91 17.72
CA GLY A 318 25.23 -17.30 17.47
C GLY A 318 24.74 -17.04 16.05
N VAL A 319 23.41 -17.05 15.90
CA VAL A 319 22.71 -16.73 14.65
C VAL A 319 22.11 -15.33 14.76
N TYR A 320 22.38 -14.49 13.76
CA TYR A 320 21.91 -13.11 13.66
C TYR A 320 20.71 -13.07 12.72
N LEU A 321 19.56 -12.65 13.24
CA LEU A 321 18.31 -12.50 12.50
C LEU A 321 17.84 -11.05 12.52
N VAL A 322 17.47 -10.50 11.38
CA VAL A 322 16.65 -9.29 11.32
C VAL A 322 15.23 -9.65 11.74
N THR A 323 14.68 -8.88 12.66
CA THR A 323 13.28 -8.95 13.06
C THR A 323 12.67 -7.55 13.00
N CYS A 324 11.35 -7.47 12.94
CA CYS A 324 10.61 -6.21 12.81
C CYS A 324 9.13 -6.44 13.13
N THR A 325 8.44 -5.40 13.55
CA THR A 325 6.99 -5.43 13.75
C THR A 325 6.28 -5.12 12.43
N PRO A 326 5.41 -6.02 11.92
CA PRO A 326 4.65 -5.77 10.69
C PRO A 326 3.53 -4.74 10.92
N LEU A 327 3.18 -4.01 9.86
CA LEU A 327 2.05 -3.08 9.80
C LEU A 327 1.08 -3.48 8.68
N ALA A 328 -0.18 -3.07 8.80
CA ALA A 328 -1.25 -3.45 7.87
C ALA A 328 -1.08 -2.89 6.44
N ASP A 329 -0.19 -1.91 6.23
CA ASP A 329 0.17 -1.33 4.93
C ASP A 329 1.40 -2.02 4.29
N ALA A 330 1.72 -3.24 4.75
CA ALA A 330 2.91 -4.00 4.36
C ALA A 330 4.21 -3.20 4.51
N THR A 331 4.24 -2.30 5.49
CA THR A 331 5.46 -1.68 5.99
C THR A 331 5.81 -2.25 7.36
N SER A 332 6.97 -1.88 7.89
CA SER A 332 7.51 -2.37 9.15
C SER A 332 7.94 -1.23 10.06
N GLN A 333 8.07 -1.56 11.34
CA GLN A 333 8.72 -0.72 12.34
C GLN A 333 9.53 -1.57 13.32
N ASN A 334 10.26 -0.91 14.23
CA ASN A 334 11.09 -1.58 15.23
C ASN A 334 12.07 -2.59 14.60
N GLU A 335 12.64 -2.24 13.44
CA GLU A 335 13.62 -3.09 12.79
C GLU A 335 14.87 -3.25 13.66
N GLN A 336 15.23 -4.49 13.96
CA GLN A 336 16.36 -4.79 14.84
C GLN A 336 17.07 -6.07 14.42
N VAL A 337 18.28 -6.28 14.94
CA VAL A 337 19.00 -7.55 14.81
C VAL A 337 18.94 -8.30 16.14
N SER A 338 18.25 -9.44 16.13
CA SER A 338 18.22 -10.40 17.23
C SER A 338 19.37 -11.38 17.10
N VAL A 339 20.10 -11.60 18.20
CA VAL A 339 21.19 -12.60 18.26
C VAL A 339 20.71 -13.78 19.10
N ILE A 340 20.62 -14.95 18.48
CA ILE A 340 20.32 -16.21 19.16
C ILE A 340 21.65 -16.88 19.52
N PRO A 341 21.99 -17.02 20.81
CA PRO A 341 23.27 -17.59 21.22
C PRO A 341 23.49 -18.98 20.63
N ALA A 342 24.72 -19.31 20.22
CA ALA A 342 25.03 -20.61 19.60
C ALA A 342 24.60 -21.80 20.47
N ALA A 343 24.76 -21.69 21.79
CA ALA A 343 24.33 -22.70 22.76
C ALA A 343 22.80 -22.89 22.85
N ALA A 344 22.03 -21.89 22.43
CA ALA A 344 20.57 -21.94 22.39
C ALA A 344 20.02 -22.45 21.06
N VAL A 345 20.85 -22.67 20.03
CA VAL A 345 20.39 -23.16 18.73
C VAL A 345 20.30 -24.69 18.74
N LYS A 346 19.09 -25.24 18.67
CA LYS A 346 18.85 -26.67 18.49
C LYS A 346 18.82 -27.06 17.02
N ALA A 347 18.12 -26.28 16.20
CA ALA A 347 17.98 -26.49 14.76
C ALA A 347 17.83 -25.16 14.04
N MET A 348 18.22 -25.13 12.77
CA MET A 348 18.08 -23.96 11.90
C MET A 348 17.64 -24.41 10.52
N ALA A 349 16.61 -23.77 9.98
CA ALA A 349 16.13 -24.00 8.62
C ALA A 349 15.99 -22.65 7.90
N THR A 350 16.67 -22.52 6.76
CA THR A 350 16.55 -21.35 5.89
C THR A 350 15.70 -21.73 4.69
N THR A 351 14.70 -20.92 4.36
CA THR A 351 13.78 -21.18 3.26
C THR A 351 14.08 -20.25 2.08
N THR A 352 13.52 -20.57 0.91
CA THR A 352 13.54 -19.69 -0.27
C THR A 352 12.53 -18.54 -0.16
N THR A 353 11.70 -18.53 0.88
CA THR A 353 10.74 -17.46 1.15
C THR A 353 11.51 -16.20 1.58
N PRO A 354 11.37 -15.07 0.89
CA PRO A 354 11.96 -13.82 1.34
C PRO A 354 11.30 -13.34 2.63
N PHE A 355 12.12 -12.96 3.60
CA PHE A 355 11.74 -12.14 4.74
C PHE A 355 11.88 -10.67 4.34
N VAL A 356 10.78 -9.93 4.31
CA VAL A 356 10.75 -8.55 3.78
C VAL A 356 10.67 -7.54 4.92
N VAL A 357 11.51 -6.52 4.85
CA VAL A 357 11.53 -5.35 5.73
C VAL A 357 11.28 -4.12 4.88
N ASP A 358 10.27 -3.32 5.21
CA ASP A 358 9.95 -2.12 4.45
C ASP A 358 9.60 -0.96 5.38
N SER A 359 10.55 -0.05 5.59
CA SER A 359 10.30 1.13 6.41
C SER A 359 9.34 2.16 5.78
N GLY A 360 8.78 1.88 4.60
CA GLY A 360 7.95 2.80 3.81
C GLY A 360 8.70 4.02 3.27
N LEU A 361 9.96 4.21 3.68
CA LEU A 361 10.78 5.29 3.18
C LEU A 361 11.14 5.05 1.72
N ARG A 362 10.97 6.10 0.92
CA ARG A 362 11.44 6.17 -0.48
C ARG A 362 12.25 7.47 -0.64
N PRO A 363 13.48 7.52 -0.10
CA PRO A 363 14.26 8.74 -0.06
C PRO A 363 14.61 9.22 -1.47
N SER A 364 14.52 10.54 -1.66
CA SER A 364 15.15 11.21 -2.81
C SER A 364 16.67 11.07 -2.75
N LEU A 365 17.37 11.31 -3.86
CA LEU A 365 18.83 11.29 -3.86
C LEU A 365 19.46 12.28 -2.84
N PRO A 366 18.98 13.54 -2.70
CA PRO A 366 19.42 14.44 -1.63
C PRO A 366 19.22 13.86 -0.23
N THR A 367 18.10 13.18 0.03
CA THR A 367 17.84 12.57 1.33
C THR A 367 18.88 11.51 1.67
N VAL A 368 19.22 10.63 0.70
CA VAL A 368 20.28 9.62 0.90
C VAL A 368 21.63 10.29 1.19
N LEU A 369 21.98 11.36 0.48
CA LEU A 369 23.22 12.09 0.71
C LEU A 369 23.25 12.77 2.08
N LEU A 370 22.16 13.39 2.49
CA LEU A 370 22.03 14.04 3.80
C LEU A 370 22.10 13.01 4.94
N HIS A 371 21.42 11.87 4.80
CA HIS A 371 21.52 10.78 5.76
C HIS A 371 22.95 10.22 5.87
N ALA A 372 23.66 10.07 4.74
CA ALA A 372 25.06 9.65 4.75
C ALA A 372 25.99 10.67 5.46
N LEU A 373 25.58 11.94 5.54
CA LEU A 373 26.27 13.00 6.28
C LEU A 373 25.76 13.16 7.72
N GLY A 374 24.88 12.28 8.20
CA GLY A 374 24.30 12.35 9.54
C GLY A 374 23.21 13.42 9.72
N VAL A 375 22.66 13.95 8.63
CA VAL A 375 21.56 14.92 8.67
C VAL A 375 20.23 14.19 8.50
N GLU A 376 19.45 14.11 9.58
CA GLU A 376 18.10 13.53 9.57
C GLU A 376 17.12 14.50 8.89
N SER A 377 16.91 14.34 7.59
CA SER A 377 15.92 15.13 6.86
C SER A 377 15.29 14.27 5.77
N SER A 378 13.97 14.29 5.65
CA SER A 378 13.25 13.53 4.62
C SER A 378 12.67 14.46 3.57
N THR A 379 13.26 14.47 2.37
CA THR A 379 12.59 15.04 1.20
C THR A 379 11.98 13.88 0.39
N PRO A 380 10.65 13.73 0.34
CA PRO A 380 10.04 12.65 -0.42
C PRO A 380 10.38 12.77 -1.91
N ALA A 381 10.67 11.65 -2.56
CA ALA A 381 10.85 11.62 -4.00
C ALA A 381 9.52 11.93 -4.71
N TRP A 382 9.52 12.93 -5.59
CA TRP A 382 8.36 13.30 -6.42
C TRP A 382 8.12 12.30 -7.56
N ILE A 383 9.20 11.73 -8.11
CA ILE A 383 9.17 10.66 -9.12
C ILE A 383 9.70 9.39 -8.47
N ARG A 384 8.80 8.48 -8.10
CA ARG A 384 9.14 7.20 -7.47
C ARG A 384 8.39 6.06 -8.16
N PRO A 385 9.04 4.91 -8.41
CA PRO A 385 8.30 3.70 -8.74
C PRO A 385 7.49 3.30 -7.50
N GLU A 386 6.16 3.25 -7.64
CA GLU A 386 5.29 2.66 -6.64
C GLU A 386 5.45 1.15 -6.70
N VAL A 387 6.36 0.63 -5.88
CA VAL A 387 6.52 -0.80 -5.69
C VAL A 387 5.47 -1.21 -4.67
N ARG A 388 4.34 -1.74 -5.14
CA ARG A 388 3.35 -2.36 -4.25
C ARG A 388 3.97 -3.57 -3.57
N ALA A 389 3.53 -3.81 -2.34
CA ALA A 389 3.85 -5.04 -1.67
C ALA A 389 3.20 -6.21 -2.43
N ILE A 390 3.91 -7.33 -2.45
CA ILE A 390 3.42 -8.62 -2.97
C ILE A 390 3.35 -9.67 -1.86
N ARG A 391 3.80 -9.30 -0.66
CA ARG A 391 3.82 -10.10 0.57
C ARG A 391 3.77 -9.18 1.80
N PRO A 392 3.28 -9.66 2.94
CA PRO A 392 3.42 -8.94 4.20
C PRO A 392 4.89 -8.77 4.59
N THR A 393 5.20 -7.69 5.28
CA THR A 393 6.48 -7.50 5.96
C THR A 393 6.55 -8.40 7.19
N CYS A 394 7.76 -8.76 7.62
CA CYS A 394 8.04 -9.41 8.90
C CYS A 394 7.23 -10.69 9.22
N ALA A 395 7.89 -11.85 9.25
CA ALA A 395 7.26 -13.06 9.78
C ALA A 395 7.65 -13.28 11.25
N GLY A 396 6.67 -13.28 12.17
CA GLY A 396 6.81 -13.91 13.49
C GLY A 396 7.10 -13.02 14.70
N ASP A 397 7.09 -11.68 14.56
CA ASP A 397 7.19 -10.76 15.71
C ASP A 397 5.80 -10.31 16.20
N PRO A 398 5.67 -9.94 17.50
CA PRO A 398 4.39 -9.50 18.06
C PRO A 398 3.95 -8.16 17.44
N LEU A 399 2.64 -8.00 17.34
CA LEU A 399 2.01 -6.75 16.89
C LEU A 399 2.39 -5.56 17.76
N PRO A 400 2.22 -4.33 17.25
CA PRO A 400 2.53 -3.13 18.00
C PRO A 400 1.81 -3.08 19.35
N THR A 401 2.51 -2.63 20.40
CA THR A 401 1.89 -2.38 21.70
C THR A 401 1.20 -1.02 21.66
N PRO A 402 -0.11 -0.95 21.90
CA PRO A 402 -0.86 0.30 21.78
C PRO A 402 -0.66 1.20 23.02
N SER A 403 -0.70 2.51 22.82
CA SER A 403 -0.60 3.52 23.88
C SER A 403 -1.85 3.63 24.75
N ALA A 404 -2.99 3.14 24.24
CA ALA A 404 -4.24 2.99 24.97
C ALA A 404 -4.77 1.55 24.81
N GLY A 405 -5.39 1.04 25.87
CA GLY A 405 -5.83 -0.35 25.96
C GLY A 405 -4.76 -1.31 26.44
N TYR A 406 -5.06 -2.60 26.39
CA TYR A 406 -4.23 -3.70 26.89
C TYR A 406 -4.39 -4.92 25.99
N SER A 407 -3.33 -5.72 25.89
CA SER A 407 -3.38 -6.98 25.13
C SER A 407 -4.38 -7.95 25.78
N ALA A 408 -5.26 -8.53 24.97
CA ALA A 408 -6.29 -9.47 25.38
C ALA A 408 -6.15 -10.79 24.60
N PRO A 409 -5.04 -11.54 24.79
CA PRO A 409 -4.74 -12.74 24.00
C PRO A 409 -5.80 -13.85 24.14
N GLN A 410 -6.58 -13.85 25.22
CA GLN A 410 -7.71 -14.75 25.42
C GLN A 410 -8.84 -14.56 24.39
N LEU A 411 -8.91 -13.40 23.73
CA LEU A 411 -9.88 -13.09 22.68
C LEU A 411 -9.33 -13.38 21.28
N GLY A 412 -8.07 -13.78 21.18
CA GLY A 412 -7.36 -14.04 19.93
C GLY A 412 -5.99 -13.38 19.88
N GLN A 413 -5.12 -13.89 19.00
CA GLN A 413 -3.81 -13.30 18.77
C GLN A 413 -3.96 -11.85 18.28
N GLY A 414 -3.16 -10.96 18.86
CA GLY A 414 -3.11 -9.56 18.43
C GLY A 414 -4.32 -8.71 18.82
N VAL A 415 -5.23 -9.25 19.64
CA VAL A 415 -6.40 -8.51 20.10
C VAL A 415 -6.02 -7.55 21.23
N VAL A 416 -6.51 -6.32 21.11
CA VAL A 416 -6.37 -5.26 22.10
C VAL A 416 -7.76 -4.92 22.63
N ALA A 417 -7.93 -4.95 23.94
CA ALA A 417 -9.13 -4.46 24.61
C ALA A 417 -8.84 -3.14 25.32
N GLY A 418 -9.85 -2.30 25.51
CA GLY A 418 -9.69 -1.02 26.19
C GLY A 418 -10.44 -0.93 27.50
N PRO A 419 -10.19 0.15 28.26
CA PRO A 419 -11.12 0.53 29.30
C PRO A 419 -12.47 0.90 28.67
N GLY A 420 -13.56 0.60 29.37
CA GLY A 420 -14.87 1.18 29.00
C GLY A 420 -14.82 2.70 29.14
N PRO A 421 -15.73 3.42 28.47
CA PRO A 421 -15.75 4.87 28.55
C PRO A 421 -16.08 5.33 29.99
N PRO A 422 -15.57 6.48 30.44
CA PRO A 422 -15.80 6.97 31.80
C PRO A 422 -17.29 7.08 32.13
N GLY A 423 -17.71 6.51 33.27
CA GLY A 423 -19.12 6.52 33.67
C GLY A 423 -20.00 5.49 32.95
N GLY A 424 -19.43 4.63 32.10
CA GLY A 424 -20.17 3.57 31.40
C GLY A 424 -21.04 4.06 30.25
N GLN A 425 -20.80 5.29 29.77
CA GLN A 425 -21.49 5.93 28.65
C GLN A 425 -20.45 6.43 27.66
N ALA A 426 -20.65 6.19 26.35
CA ALA A 426 -19.75 6.67 25.32
C ALA A 426 -19.71 8.21 25.31
N VAL A 427 -18.58 8.79 24.91
CA VAL A 427 -18.46 10.25 24.72
C VAL A 427 -19.47 10.68 23.66
N ASP A 428 -20.29 11.68 24.00
CA ASP A 428 -21.43 12.14 23.19
C ASP A 428 -22.48 11.05 22.86
N GLY A 429 -22.43 9.89 23.51
CA GLY A 429 -23.34 8.77 23.27
C GLY A 429 -24.64 8.83 24.04
N GLU A 430 -25.52 7.89 23.74
CA GLU A 430 -26.85 7.79 24.34
C GLU A 430 -26.80 7.22 25.76
N ARG A 431 -27.91 7.35 26.49
CA ARG A 431 -27.99 6.82 27.86
C ARG A 431 -27.98 5.29 27.86
N PRO A 432 -27.11 4.64 28.65
CA PRO A 432 -27.06 3.19 28.76
C PRO A 432 -28.38 2.56 29.18
N ILE A 433 -28.60 1.31 28.77
CA ILE A 433 -29.82 0.53 28.99
C ILE A 433 -30.17 0.37 30.47
N GLU A 434 -29.18 0.36 31.36
CA GLU A 434 -29.39 0.31 32.81
C GLU A 434 -30.17 1.53 33.31
N GLN A 435 -30.02 2.68 32.64
CA GLN A 435 -30.69 3.92 32.99
C GLN A 435 -32.06 4.09 32.31
N THR A 436 -32.24 3.49 31.13
CA THR A 436 -33.43 3.70 30.29
C THR A 436 -34.44 2.55 30.37
N SER A 437 -33.96 1.32 30.55
CA SER A 437 -34.77 0.08 30.55
C SER A 437 -34.24 -0.94 31.58
N PRO A 438 -34.21 -0.60 32.89
CA PRO A 438 -33.61 -1.46 33.92
C PRO A 438 -34.27 -2.85 34.02
N GLY A 439 -35.55 -2.97 33.65
CA GLY A 439 -36.29 -4.23 33.68
C GLY A 439 -35.80 -5.29 32.67
N ILE A 440 -35.06 -4.89 31.62
CA ILE A 440 -34.54 -5.82 30.62
C ILE A 440 -33.01 -5.78 30.48
N ALA A 441 -32.37 -4.77 31.08
CA ALA A 441 -30.92 -4.55 31.04
C ALA A 441 -30.12 -5.81 31.41
N ALA A 442 -30.52 -6.55 32.44
CA ALA A 442 -29.82 -7.77 32.86
C ALA A 442 -29.82 -8.86 31.78
N LEU A 443 -30.96 -9.05 31.09
CA LEU A 443 -31.07 -10.03 30.00
C LEU A 443 -30.26 -9.58 28.78
N ALA A 444 -30.38 -8.30 28.41
CA ALA A 444 -29.67 -7.72 27.27
C ALA A 444 -28.14 -7.79 27.47
N ARG A 445 -27.65 -7.43 28.65
CA ARG A 445 -26.22 -7.53 28.99
C ARG A 445 -25.72 -8.96 29.00
N ARG A 446 -26.51 -9.91 29.51
CA ARG A 446 -26.11 -11.33 29.59
C ARG A 446 -25.72 -11.92 28.24
N TYR A 447 -26.34 -11.46 27.16
CA TYR A 447 -26.10 -12.00 25.80
C TYR A 447 -25.52 -10.97 24.83
N GLN A 448 -25.07 -9.81 25.32
CA GLN A 448 -24.38 -8.82 24.50
C GLN A 448 -23.12 -9.47 23.88
N PRO A 449 -22.88 -9.32 22.57
CA PRO A 449 -21.68 -9.84 21.93
C PRO A 449 -20.44 -9.02 22.29
N THR A 450 -19.28 -9.66 22.22
CA THR A 450 -18.00 -8.96 22.11
C THR A 450 -17.70 -8.78 20.63
N VAL A 451 -17.51 -7.54 20.19
CA VAL A 451 -17.27 -7.22 18.77
C VAL A 451 -15.79 -6.98 18.54
N LEU A 452 -15.24 -7.62 17.51
CA LEU A 452 -13.89 -7.38 17.04
C LEU A 452 -13.91 -6.57 15.75
N VAL A 453 -12.95 -5.65 15.61
CA VAL A 453 -12.71 -4.88 14.39
C VAL A 453 -11.22 -4.85 14.14
N THR A 454 -10.78 -5.03 12.89
CA THR A 454 -9.35 -4.95 12.55
C THR A 454 -8.81 -3.54 12.80
N VAL A 455 -7.60 -3.41 13.34
CA VAL A 455 -6.96 -2.10 13.55
C VAL A 455 -6.61 -1.39 12.23
N ALA A 456 -6.64 -2.13 11.12
CA ALA A 456 -6.49 -1.57 9.79
C ALA A 456 -7.72 -0.75 9.37
N ASP A 457 -8.88 -1.04 9.96
CA ASP A 457 -10.11 -0.31 9.68
C ASP A 457 -10.15 0.97 10.53
N PRO A 458 -10.28 2.15 9.90
CA PRO A 458 -10.47 3.38 10.63
C PRO A 458 -11.83 3.52 11.31
N PHE A 459 -12.82 2.65 11.04
CA PHE A 459 -14.15 2.77 11.63
C PHE A 459 -14.46 1.61 12.57
N TRP A 460 -15.20 1.92 13.63
CA TRP A 460 -15.65 0.99 14.64
C TRP A 460 -17.08 1.35 15.06
N PRO A 461 -17.78 0.48 15.83
CA PRO A 461 -19.12 0.81 16.31
C PRO A 461 -19.06 2.07 17.18
N VAL A 462 -19.80 3.13 16.81
CA VAL A 462 -19.87 4.39 17.57
C VAL A 462 -21.31 4.80 17.82
N SER A 463 -21.51 5.77 18.70
CA SER A 463 -22.83 6.35 18.93
C SER A 463 -23.26 7.31 17.80
N VAL A 464 -24.57 7.40 17.55
CA VAL A 464 -25.16 8.41 16.66
C VAL A 464 -24.85 9.81 17.20
N GLY A 465 -24.87 10.02 18.51
CA GLY A 465 -24.52 11.32 19.09
C GLY A 465 -23.06 11.73 18.78
N ALA A 466 -22.11 10.80 18.81
CA ALA A 466 -20.72 11.06 18.40
C ALA A 466 -20.63 11.48 16.92
N LEU A 467 -21.40 10.85 16.03
CA LEU A 467 -21.51 11.23 14.62
C LEU A 467 -22.05 12.66 14.43
N LEU A 468 -23.07 13.06 15.21
CA LEU A 468 -23.60 14.43 15.12
C LEU A 468 -22.57 15.48 15.53
N ALA A 469 -21.55 15.08 16.31
CA ALA A 469 -20.44 15.92 16.72
C ALA A 469 -19.32 16.04 15.67
N ASP A 470 -19.35 15.30 14.55
CA ASP A 470 -18.33 15.35 13.49
C ASP A 470 -18.02 16.77 13.02
N ARG A 471 -16.74 17.02 12.70
CA ARG A 471 -16.24 18.34 12.26
C ARG A 471 -15.35 18.23 11.04
N GLY A 472 -15.72 18.88 9.95
CA GLY A 472 -14.90 19.00 8.74
C GLY A 472 -13.66 19.88 8.94
N ALA A 473 -12.74 19.85 7.97
CA ALA A 473 -11.50 20.63 8.03
C ALA A 473 -11.74 22.16 8.10
N GLY A 474 -12.84 22.64 7.53
CA GLY A 474 -13.28 24.04 7.63
C GLY A 474 -14.20 24.33 8.80
N GLY A 475 -14.35 23.39 9.75
CA GLY A 475 -15.25 23.52 10.89
C GLY A 475 -16.73 23.25 10.57
N GLN A 476 -17.04 22.73 9.38
CA GLN A 476 -18.40 22.32 9.04
C GLN A 476 -18.86 21.20 9.98
N LEU A 477 -20.11 21.24 10.41
CA LEU A 477 -20.72 20.20 11.26
C LEU A 477 -21.54 19.24 10.40
N THR A 478 -21.83 18.05 10.93
CA THR A 478 -22.93 17.22 10.44
C THR A 478 -24.20 18.07 10.33
N CYS A 479 -24.96 17.89 9.26
CA CYS A 479 -26.15 18.69 8.98
C CYS A 479 -27.33 17.80 8.56
N LEU A 480 -28.50 18.09 9.13
CA LEU A 480 -29.78 17.52 8.69
C LEU A 480 -30.26 18.25 7.42
N GLN A 481 -30.56 17.49 6.38
CA GLN A 481 -31.08 17.96 5.10
C GLN A 481 -32.45 17.34 4.80
N HIS A 482 -33.18 17.97 3.87
CA HIS A 482 -34.44 17.50 3.30
C HIS A 482 -34.38 17.66 1.79
N LEU A 483 -34.96 16.74 1.01
CA LEU A 483 -35.00 16.87 -0.46
C LEU A 483 -36.01 17.94 -0.92
N PRO A 484 -35.68 18.76 -1.95
CA PRO A 484 -34.41 18.79 -2.67
C PRO A 484 -33.28 19.37 -1.81
N ALA A 485 -32.13 18.69 -1.83
CA ALA A 485 -30.97 18.99 -1.01
C ALA A 485 -30.57 20.46 -1.13
N THR A 486 -30.52 21.18 -0.01
CA THR A 486 -29.93 22.51 0.07
C THR A 486 -28.45 22.38 0.46
N SER A 487 -27.58 23.29 0.01
CA SER A 487 -26.17 23.21 0.43
C SER A 487 -26.07 23.38 1.95
N CYS A 488 -25.22 22.57 2.63
CA CYS A 488 -24.86 22.87 4.01
C CYS A 488 -23.96 24.12 3.99
N PRO A 489 -24.43 25.27 4.49
CA PRO A 489 -23.68 26.51 4.36
C PRO A 489 -22.42 26.43 5.22
N ALA A 490 -21.24 26.43 4.58
CA ALA A 490 -19.94 26.34 5.25
C ALA A 490 -19.61 27.54 6.19
N LYS A 491 -20.46 28.59 6.22
CA LYS A 491 -20.19 29.87 6.88
C LYS A 491 -21.31 30.38 7.78
N GLN A 492 -22.42 29.67 7.92
CA GLN A 492 -23.46 30.07 8.86
C GLN A 492 -23.34 29.26 10.16
N PRO A 493 -23.33 29.89 11.35
CA PRO A 493 -23.32 29.21 12.63
C PRO A 493 -24.69 28.54 12.85
N ARG A 494 -24.90 27.37 12.23
CA ARG A 494 -25.96 26.46 12.64
C ARG A 494 -25.39 25.52 13.70
N ALA A 495 -26.16 25.27 14.75
CA ALA A 495 -25.85 24.19 15.68
C ALA A 495 -25.85 22.86 14.94
N ALA A 496 -25.02 21.92 15.38
CA ALA A 496 -25.14 20.53 14.96
C ALA A 496 -26.58 20.04 15.25
N PRO A 497 -27.12 19.13 14.43
CA PRO A 497 -28.40 18.54 14.70
C PRO A 497 -28.38 17.86 16.07
N THR A 498 -29.49 17.91 16.79
CA THR A 498 -29.66 17.18 18.06
C THR A 498 -30.40 15.87 17.81
N MET A 499 -30.24 14.92 18.73
CA MET A 499 -30.98 13.65 18.69
C MET A 499 -32.49 13.86 18.61
N ASP A 500 -33.01 14.87 19.30
CA ASP A 500 -34.45 15.20 19.30
C ASP A 500 -34.94 15.67 17.93
N GLN A 501 -34.08 16.29 17.11
CA GLN A 501 -34.43 16.68 15.75
C GLN A 501 -34.53 15.49 14.79
N LEU A 502 -33.98 14.34 15.17
CA LEU A 502 -34.15 13.07 14.48
C LEU A 502 -35.40 12.32 14.98
N ALA A 503 -36.24 12.91 15.83
CA ALA A 503 -37.49 12.28 16.23
C ALA A 503 -38.44 12.09 15.04
N ALA A 504 -39.19 10.99 15.03
CA ALA A 504 -40.16 10.68 13.96
C ALA A 504 -41.23 11.78 13.77
N ALA A 505 -41.56 12.50 14.84
CA ALA A 505 -42.52 13.61 14.78
C ALA A 505 -41.90 14.82 14.09
N GLY A 506 -42.33 15.10 12.85
CA GLY A 506 -41.88 16.26 12.07
C GLY A 506 -40.73 15.97 11.10
N SER A 507 -40.31 14.71 10.99
CA SER A 507 -39.34 14.24 10.00
C SER A 507 -40.00 13.42 8.88
N GLY A 508 -39.35 13.35 7.73
CA GLY A 508 -39.83 12.66 6.54
C GLY A 508 -38.81 11.66 5.97
N PRO A 509 -39.26 10.75 5.08
CA PRO A 509 -38.37 9.79 4.40
C PRO A 509 -37.37 10.45 3.43
N ASP A 510 -37.58 11.73 3.14
CA ASP A 510 -36.70 12.56 2.31
C ASP A 510 -35.64 13.30 3.14
N ASP A 511 -35.61 13.10 4.46
CA ASP A 511 -34.60 13.66 5.34
C ASP A 511 -33.34 12.79 5.35
N PHE A 512 -32.18 13.44 5.47
CA PHE A 512 -30.91 12.73 5.60
C PHE A 512 -29.85 13.54 6.33
N LEU A 513 -28.89 12.86 6.95
CA LEU A 513 -27.70 13.48 7.53
C LEU A 513 -26.61 13.57 6.46
N ARG A 514 -25.97 14.74 6.34
CA ARG A 514 -24.76 14.91 5.54
C ARG A 514 -23.57 15.15 6.45
N TYR A 515 -22.59 14.26 6.38
CA TYR A 515 -21.37 14.34 7.20
C TYR A 515 -20.37 15.34 6.60
N PRO A 516 -19.54 16.00 7.41
CA PRO A 516 -18.74 17.15 6.98
C PRO A 516 -17.38 16.73 6.37
N VAL A 517 -17.40 15.99 5.26
CA VAL A 517 -16.19 15.58 4.51
C VAL A 517 -15.98 16.45 3.26
N SER A 518 -14.72 16.78 2.96
CA SER A 518 -14.31 17.51 1.75
C SER A 518 -12.98 16.95 1.22
N PRO A 519 -12.91 16.43 -0.03
CA PRO A 519 -14.01 16.32 -0.99
C PRO A 519 -15.17 15.41 -0.47
N PRO A 520 -16.37 15.45 -1.09
CA PRO A 520 -17.39 14.41 -0.87
C PRO A 520 -16.76 13.02 -1.10
N LEU A 521 -17.31 12.01 -0.43
CA LEU A 521 -16.80 10.63 -0.35
C LEU A 521 -15.84 10.26 -1.50
N ASP A 522 -14.57 10.07 -1.20
CA ASP A 522 -13.58 9.55 -2.15
C ASP A 522 -13.15 8.15 -1.71
N ALA A 523 -12.34 7.48 -2.55
CA ALA A 523 -11.84 6.14 -2.24
C ALA A 523 -10.91 6.09 -1.01
N ASP A 524 -10.60 7.23 -0.37
CA ASP A 524 -9.74 7.32 0.80
C ASP A 524 -10.56 7.58 2.08
N PRO A 525 -10.73 6.58 2.97
CA PRO A 525 -11.52 6.74 4.18
C PRO A 525 -10.95 7.77 5.18
N GLU A 526 -9.71 8.23 5.00
CA GLU A 526 -9.04 9.18 5.91
C GLU A 526 -9.81 10.49 6.08
N GLY A 527 -10.49 10.98 5.05
CA GLY A 527 -11.27 12.22 5.12
C GLY A 527 -12.38 12.16 6.16
N GLN A 528 -13.08 11.02 6.23
CA GLN A 528 -14.21 10.77 7.15
C GLN A 528 -13.72 10.45 8.56
N LEU A 529 -12.66 9.65 8.72
CA LEU A 529 -12.01 9.46 10.02
C LEU A 529 -11.53 10.80 10.60
N ALA A 530 -10.88 11.61 9.79
CA ALA A 530 -10.40 12.93 10.18
C ALA A 530 -11.55 13.84 10.65
N ALA A 531 -12.72 13.74 10.03
CA ALA A 531 -13.90 14.50 10.44
C ALA A 531 -14.44 14.04 11.80
N PHE A 532 -14.51 12.72 11.99
CA PHE A 532 -14.89 12.11 13.25
C PHE A 532 -13.93 12.51 14.39
N LEU A 533 -12.63 12.29 14.22
CA LEU A 533 -11.62 12.61 15.25
C LEU A 533 -11.60 14.09 15.65
N ARG A 534 -11.86 15.01 14.70
CA ARG A 534 -12.00 16.44 15.00
C ARG A 534 -13.26 16.74 15.84
N GLY A 535 -14.34 16.00 15.61
CA GLY A 535 -15.57 16.09 16.41
C GLY A 535 -15.37 15.67 17.86
N GLN A 536 -14.64 14.57 18.06
CA GLN A 536 -14.44 13.91 19.36
C GLN A 536 -13.43 14.58 20.31
N GLN A 537 -12.86 15.73 19.91
CA GLN A 537 -11.94 16.60 20.68
C GLN A 537 -11.07 15.90 21.75
N ALA A 538 -10.22 14.95 21.32
CA ALA A 538 -9.19 14.39 22.18
C ALA A 538 -7.85 14.19 21.44
N ARG A 539 -7.19 15.31 21.12
CA ARG A 539 -5.74 15.58 21.27
C ARG A 539 -5.39 16.85 20.49
N LEU A 540 -4.85 17.85 21.20
CA LEU A 540 -4.27 19.10 20.67
C LEU A 540 -2.91 18.87 19.96
N GLY A 541 -2.79 17.77 19.22
CA GLY A 541 -1.69 17.45 18.32
C GLY A 541 -2.32 16.90 17.05
N GLY A 542 -1.83 17.31 15.87
CA GLY A 542 -2.47 17.03 14.58
C GLY A 542 -2.90 15.56 14.38
N LEU A 543 -3.85 15.36 13.47
CA LEU A 543 -4.40 14.03 13.16
C LEU A 543 -3.28 13.04 12.83
N PRO A 544 -3.24 11.86 13.48
CA PRO A 544 -2.21 10.87 13.19
C PRO A 544 -2.36 10.35 11.76
N THR A 545 -1.25 10.25 11.05
CA THR A 545 -1.21 9.63 9.72
C THR A 545 -1.56 8.14 9.82
N LEU A 546 -2.03 7.53 8.73
CA LEU A 546 -2.29 6.08 8.64
C LEU A 546 -1.18 5.25 9.28
N ARG A 547 0.07 5.51 8.89
CA ARG A 547 1.24 4.80 9.41
C ARG A 547 1.40 4.97 10.93
N GLN A 548 1.17 6.17 11.47
CA GLN A 548 1.23 6.40 12.92
C GLN A 548 0.13 5.63 13.67
N ARG A 549 -1.07 5.54 13.08
CA ARG A 549 -2.19 4.75 13.64
C ARG A 549 -1.92 3.26 13.60
N LEU A 550 -1.40 2.73 12.50
CA LEU A 550 -1.02 1.31 12.42
C LEU A 550 0.13 0.99 13.37
N ALA A 551 1.08 1.92 13.52
CA ALA A 551 2.22 1.80 14.44
C ALA A 551 1.82 1.82 15.92
N ASP A 552 0.78 2.58 16.25
CA ASP A 552 0.21 2.69 17.59
C ASP A 552 -1.33 2.88 17.49
N PRO A 553 -2.09 1.76 17.40
CA PRO A 553 -3.54 1.82 17.27
C PRO A 553 -4.23 2.50 18.46
N GLY A 554 -3.56 2.53 19.61
CA GLY A 554 -4.06 3.19 20.83
C GLY A 554 -4.20 4.71 20.69
N GLN A 555 -3.59 5.35 19.69
CA GLN A 555 -3.76 6.80 19.47
C GLN A 555 -5.19 7.18 19.11
N LEU A 556 -5.98 6.23 18.60
CA LEU A 556 -7.39 6.44 18.26
C LEU A 556 -8.30 6.38 19.49
N ASP A 557 -7.90 5.61 20.53
CA ASP A 557 -8.70 5.32 21.73
C ASP A 557 -10.19 5.02 21.41
N PRO A 558 -10.47 3.99 20.58
CA PRO A 558 -11.80 3.77 20.01
C PRO A 558 -12.86 3.45 21.08
N TRP A 559 -12.45 2.93 22.23
CA TRP A 559 -13.36 2.54 23.31
C TRP A 559 -14.05 3.73 23.99
N ARG A 560 -13.52 4.95 23.85
CA ARG A 560 -14.16 6.16 24.39
C ARG A 560 -15.48 6.49 23.71
N THR A 561 -15.60 6.20 22.42
CA THR A 561 -16.77 6.54 21.60
C THR A 561 -17.60 5.32 21.22
N ALA A 562 -17.11 4.12 21.57
CA ALA A 562 -17.76 2.90 21.17
C ALA A 562 -19.06 2.64 21.91
N GLU A 563 -20.09 2.23 21.17
CA GLU A 563 -21.42 1.94 21.67
C GLU A 563 -22.04 0.77 20.90
N VAL A 564 -22.86 -0.04 21.58
CA VAL A 564 -23.68 -1.08 20.96
C VAL A 564 -25.14 -0.77 21.26
N TYR A 565 -25.99 -1.03 20.29
CA TYR A 565 -27.42 -0.78 20.37
C TYR A 565 -28.18 -2.10 20.54
N PHE A 566 -29.23 -2.10 21.34
CA PHE A 566 -30.04 -3.26 21.68
C PHE A 566 -31.49 -3.04 21.29
N TYR A 567 -32.11 -4.09 20.75
CA TYR A 567 -33.56 -4.13 20.56
C TYR A 567 -34.14 -5.48 20.96
N TYR A 568 -35.21 -5.44 21.75
CA TYR A 568 -35.97 -6.62 22.12
C TYR A 568 -37.08 -6.89 21.10
N ALA A 569 -36.80 -7.77 20.15
CA ALA A 569 -37.77 -8.22 19.16
C ALA A 569 -38.54 -9.43 19.69
N ALA A 570 -39.78 -9.21 20.14
CA ALA A 570 -40.63 -10.29 20.63
C ALA A 570 -41.14 -11.18 19.48
N ASN A 571 -41.15 -12.49 19.70
CA ASN A 571 -41.89 -13.48 18.92
C ASN A 571 -41.57 -13.44 17.41
N THR A 572 -40.33 -13.80 17.07
CA THR A 572 -39.92 -13.86 15.66
C THR A 572 -40.64 -14.98 14.92
N ASN A 573 -41.24 -14.65 13.78
CA ASN A 573 -41.68 -15.64 12.82
C ASN A 573 -40.46 -16.08 12.00
N PRO A 574 -40.07 -17.36 12.01
CA PRO A 574 -38.99 -17.85 11.15
C PRO A 574 -39.25 -17.65 9.65
N ALA A 575 -40.45 -17.25 9.23
CA ALA A 575 -40.75 -16.87 7.85
C ALA A 575 -40.39 -15.41 7.49
N THR A 576 -40.15 -14.53 8.48
CA THR A 576 -39.70 -13.14 8.24
C THR A 576 -38.18 -12.98 8.39
N TRP A 577 -37.51 -14.05 8.81
CA TRP A 577 -36.05 -14.14 8.87
C TRP A 577 -35.67 -15.30 7.94
N PRO A 578 -34.56 -15.26 7.19
CA PRO A 578 -34.14 -16.41 6.40
C PRO A 578 -33.60 -17.54 7.31
N ALA A 579 -34.44 -18.11 8.18
CA ALA A 579 -34.05 -19.20 9.06
C ALA A 579 -33.86 -20.49 8.23
N PRO A 580 -32.74 -21.23 8.38
CA PRO A 580 -32.44 -22.36 7.50
C PRO A 580 -33.31 -23.59 7.76
N ASP A 581 -34.09 -23.60 8.84
CA ASP A 581 -34.78 -24.79 9.29
C ASP A 581 -36.25 -24.53 9.70
N THR A 582 -37.16 -25.09 8.90
CA THR A 582 -38.59 -25.19 9.21
C THR A 582 -38.89 -26.03 10.48
N ALA A 583 -37.90 -26.74 11.01
CA ALA A 583 -37.99 -27.51 12.26
C ALA A 583 -37.73 -26.69 13.52
N ILE A 584 -37.42 -25.38 13.42
CA ILE A 584 -37.45 -24.44 14.56
C ILE A 584 -38.91 -24.30 15.03
N LYS A 585 -39.35 -25.26 15.86
CA LYS A 585 -40.70 -25.33 16.42
C LYS A 585 -40.72 -24.56 17.74
N GLY A 586 -41.23 -23.34 17.74
CA GLY A 586 -41.46 -22.59 18.98
C GLY A 586 -41.63 -21.10 18.78
N LYS A 587 -42.11 -20.42 19.84
CA LYS A 587 -42.03 -18.95 19.94
C LYS A 587 -40.61 -18.61 20.36
N LEU A 588 -39.81 -18.01 19.48
CA LEU A 588 -38.47 -17.53 19.83
C LEU A 588 -38.52 -16.06 20.27
N ILE A 589 -37.57 -15.69 21.12
CA ILE A 589 -37.28 -14.28 21.43
C ILE A 589 -36.01 -13.90 20.68
N ALA A 590 -36.03 -12.78 19.97
CA ALA A 590 -34.85 -12.23 19.33
C ALA A 590 -34.32 -11.05 20.13
N LEU A 591 -33.05 -11.15 20.51
CA LEU A 591 -32.27 -10.06 21.08
C LEU A 591 -31.35 -9.54 19.98
N GLN A 592 -31.67 -8.38 19.41
CA GLN A 592 -30.86 -7.78 18.35
C GLN A 592 -29.81 -6.86 18.96
N TYR A 593 -28.59 -6.94 18.45
CA TYR A 593 -27.46 -6.09 18.81
C TYR A 593 -26.93 -5.41 17.55
N TRP A 594 -27.13 -4.11 17.46
CA TRP A 594 -26.82 -3.29 16.30
C TRP A 594 -25.54 -2.47 16.52
N PHE A 595 -24.81 -2.25 15.43
CA PHE A 595 -23.54 -1.56 15.36
C PHE A 595 -23.63 -0.48 14.30
N PHE A 596 -23.27 0.75 14.66
CA PHE A 596 -23.25 1.87 13.73
C PHE A 596 -21.83 2.21 13.31
N TYR A 597 -21.56 2.22 12.01
CA TYR A 597 -20.29 2.66 11.45
C TYR A 597 -20.50 3.97 10.69
N PRO A 598 -19.70 5.03 10.92
CA PRO A 598 -19.90 6.32 10.24
C PRO A 598 -19.64 6.27 8.73
N TYR A 599 -18.97 5.23 8.24
CA TYR A 599 -18.60 5.13 6.84
C TYR A 599 -18.53 3.69 6.43
N ASN A 600 -19.04 3.41 5.24
CA ASN A 600 -18.91 2.11 4.61
C ASN A 600 -18.10 2.23 3.33
N TYR A 601 -17.25 1.24 3.11
CA TYR A 601 -16.48 1.13 1.88
C TYR A 601 -16.12 -0.30 1.58
N TYR A 602 -16.16 -0.68 0.31
CA TYR A 602 -15.84 -2.03 -0.12
C TYR A 602 -14.45 -2.11 -0.74
N PRO A 603 -13.47 -2.79 -0.10
CA PRO A 603 -12.10 -2.85 -0.61
C PRO A 603 -12.04 -3.68 -1.90
N THR A 604 -11.53 -3.07 -2.97
CA THR A 604 -11.24 -3.79 -4.22
C THR A 604 -9.87 -4.44 -4.08
N VAL A 605 -9.86 -5.74 -3.85
CA VAL A 605 -8.63 -6.48 -3.60
C VAL A 605 -7.84 -6.69 -4.90
N PHE A 606 -6.56 -6.29 -4.90
CA PHE A 606 -5.63 -6.66 -5.98
C PHE A 606 -4.76 -7.86 -5.61
N ASP A 607 -4.51 -8.10 -4.32
CA ASP A 607 -3.75 -9.25 -3.83
C ASP A 607 -4.40 -9.83 -2.56
N ALA A 608 -5.21 -10.87 -2.77
CA ALA A 608 -5.89 -11.62 -1.71
C ALA A 608 -4.92 -12.20 -0.67
N SER A 609 -3.67 -12.50 -1.05
CA SER A 609 -2.68 -13.06 -0.13
C SER A 609 -2.20 -12.06 0.92
N LEU A 610 -2.43 -10.76 0.69
CA LEU A 610 -2.11 -9.70 1.64
C LEU A 610 -3.24 -9.42 2.62
N MET A 611 -4.50 -9.72 2.26
CA MET A 611 -5.64 -9.17 2.98
C MET A 611 -5.72 -9.57 4.46
N ASN A 612 -5.23 -10.74 4.84
CA ASN A 612 -5.27 -11.16 6.25
C ASN A 612 -4.21 -10.46 7.12
N ASP A 613 -3.03 -10.15 6.58
CA ASP A 613 -1.88 -9.68 7.36
C ASP A 613 -1.55 -8.20 7.09
N ALA A 614 -1.73 -7.77 5.85
CA ALA A 614 -1.49 -6.43 5.35
C ALA A 614 -2.65 -5.94 4.44
N PRO A 615 -3.89 -5.83 4.98
CA PRO A 615 -5.07 -5.47 4.20
C PRO A 615 -4.97 -4.14 3.45
N VAL A 616 -4.38 -3.11 4.06
CA VAL A 616 -4.22 -1.79 3.42
C VAL A 616 -3.32 -1.91 2.18
N ALA A 617 -2.33 -2.80 2.23
CA ALA A 617 -1.48 -3.08 1.08
C ALA A 617 -2.09 -4.06 0.09
N GLY A 618 -3.16 -4.80 0.43
CA GLY A 618 -3.89 -5.69 -0.48
C GLY A 618 -5.07 -5.00 -1.19
N ASP A 619 -5.50 -3.86 -0.66
CA ASP A 619 -6.51 -2.99 -1.24
C ASP A 619 -5.95 -2.11 -2.37
N LEU A 620 -6.79 -1.82 -3.36
CA LEU A 620 -6.46 -1.03 -4.54
C LEU A 620 -7.27 0.26 -4.59
N VAL A 621 -8.59 0.12 -4.45
CA VAL A 621 -9.55 1.21 -4.56
C VAL A 621 -10.81 0.77 -3.83
N ASN A 622 -11.41 1.70 -3.12
CA ASN A 622 -12.65 1.43 -2.40
C ASN A 622 -13.87 1.72 -3.29
N THR A 623 -14.87 0.85 -3.22
CA THR A 623 -16.13 0.93 -3.96
C THR A 623 -17.31 0.91 -3.00
N ASP A 624 -18.55 1.05 -3.48
CA ASP A 624 -19.75 1.03 -2.63
C ASP A 624 -19.68 2.02 -1.46
N LEU A 625 -19.30 3.27 -1.78
CA LEU A 625 -19.01 4.28 -0.78
C LEU A 625 -20.32 4.86 -0.26
N HIS A 626 -20.56 4.79 1.05
CA HIS A 626 -21.70 5.50 1.64
C HIS A 626 -21.44 5.98 3.06
N GLN A 627 -22.11 7.08 3.39
CA GLN A 627 -22.15 7.62 4.73
C GLN A 627 -23.08 6.76 5.58
N GLY A 628 -22.58 6.34 6.74
CA GLY A 628 -23.32 5.54 7.71
C GLY A 628 -23.53 4.10 7.27
N ASP A 629 -23.50 3.20 8.24
CA ASP A 629 -23.85 1.80 8.05
C ASP A 629 -24.39 1.20 9.35
N TRP A 630 -25.36 0.30 9.22
CA TRP A 630 -26.02 -0.36 10.34
C TRP A 630 -25.93 -1.87 10.15
N GLU A 631 -25.16 -2.51 11.02
CA GLU A 631 -24.93 -3.95 11.01
C GLU A 631 -25.41 -4.56 12.31
N HIS A 632 -25.71 -5.87 12.32
CA HIS A 632 -26.21 -6.48 13.55
C HIS A 632 -25.94 -7.97 13.69
N VAL A 633 -26.11 -8.44 14.92
CA VAL A 633 -26.30 -9.86 15.23
C VAL A 633 -27.56 -10.03 16.06
N THR A 634 -28.16 -11.21 15.98
CA THR A 634 -29.36 -11.55 16.74
C THR A 634 -29.14 -12.82 17.54
N VAL A 635 -29.32 -12.74 18.85
CA VAL A 635 -29.34 -13.92 19.73
C VAL A 635 -30.77 -14.39 19.85
N LEU A 636 -31.02 -15.63 19.44
CA LEU A 636 -32.34 -16.27 19.49
C LEU A 636 -32.44 -17.14 20.74
N LEU A 637 -33.42 -16.82 21.58
CA LEU A 637 -33.67 -17.50 22.84
C LEU A 637 -34.92 -18.37 22.77
N ASP A 638 -34.91 -19.45 23.53
CA ASP A 638 -36.14 -20.15 23.91
C ASP A 638 -37.03 -19.21 24.75
N ALA A 639 -38.29 -19.00 24.35
CA ALA A 639 -39.14 -18.02 25.01
C ALA A 639 -39.47 -18.33 26.47
N LYS A 640 -39.40 -19.60 26.88
CA LYS A 640 -39.76 -20.03 28.25
C LYS A 640 -38.55 -19.98 29.19
N THR A 641 -37.45 -20.58 28.78
CA THR A 641 -36.23 -20.75 29.58
C THR A 641 -35.27 -19.57 29.45
N LYS A 642 -35.43 -18.74 28.42
CA LYS A 642 -34.52 -17.63 28.06
C LYS A 642 -33.08 -18.08 27.82
N GLN A 643 -32.88 -19.37 27.55
CA GLN A 643 -31.58 -19.91 27.17
C GLN A 643 -31.32 -19.63 25.69
N PRO A 644 -30.08 -19.31 25.31
CA PRO A 644 -29.74 -19.05 23.92
C PRO A 644 -29.70 -20.36 23.14
N LEU A 645 -30.28 -20.34 21.95
CA LEU A 645 -30.33 -21.47 21.04
C LEU A 645 -29.48 -21.22 19.80
N TRP A 646 -29.51 -19.99 19.28
CA TRP A 646 -28.81 -19.63 18.05
C TRP A 646 -28.24 -18.22 18.12
N LEU A 647 -27.15 -18.01 17.38
CA LEU A 647 -26.66 -16.71 16.98
C LEU A 647 -26.89 -16.55 15.47
N TYR A 648 -27.60 -15.51 15.08
CA TYR A 648 -27.70 -15.08 13.70
C TYR A 648 -26.74 -13.91 13.47
N THR A 649 -25.90 -14.02 12.45
CA THR A 649 -25.05 -12.92 12.00
C THR A 649 -25.65 -12.31 10.74
N ALA A 650 -26.06 -11.04 10.81
CA ALA A 650 -26.55 -10.34 9.65
C ALA A 650 -25.40 -10.04 8.69
N ARG A 651 -25.66 -10.30 7.43
CA ARG A 651 -24.81 -10.00 6.30
C ARG A 651 -25.71 -9.46 5.19
N HIS A 652 -25.09 -8.91 4.16
CA HIS A 652 -25.75 -8.43 2.94
C HIS A 652 -27.04 -9.18 2.59
N SER A 653 -28.12 -8.46 2.30
CA SER A 653 -29.42 -8.93 1.77
C SER A 653 -29.88 -10.35 2.16
N SER A 654 -29.31 -11.40 1.57
CA SER A 654 -29.69 -12.82 1.76
C SER A 654 -28.57 -13.73 2.30
N GLU A 655 -27.44 -13.17 2.72
CA GLU A 655 -26.22 -13.90 3.08
C GLU A 655 -26.10 -14.20 4.58
N GLY A 656 -27.07 -13.76 5.38
CA GLY A 656 -27.08 -13.98 6.83
C GLY A 656 -26.95 -15.45 7.20
N GLU A 657 -26.23 -15.73 8.29
CA GLU A 657 -25.88 -17.09 8.70
C GLU A 657 -26.32 -17.38 10.14
N TYR A 658 -26.72 -18.63 10.40
CA TYR A 658 -27.14 -19.10 11.71
C TYR A 658 -26.13 -20.08 12.27
N TYR A 659 -25.74 -19.85 13.51
CA TYR A 659 -24.90 -20.73 14.30
C TYR A 659 -25.70 -21.25 15.49
N ALA A 660 -25.70 -22.57 15.69
CA ALA A 660 -26.16 -23.12 16.96
C ALA A 660 -25.30 -22.53 18.09
N TRP A 661 -25.90 -22.23 19.25
CA TRP A 661 -25.17 -21.57 20.33
C TRP A 661 -23.98 -22.38 20.85
N ASP A 662 -24.05 -23.70 20.76
CA ASP A 662 -23.00 -24.66 21.10
C ASP A 662 -22.10 -25.05 19.91
N SER A 663 -22.23 -24.34 18.78
CA SER A 663 -21.43 -24.60 17.58
C SER A 663 -19.94 -24.43 17.88
N PRO A 664 -19.07 -25.35 17.42
CA PRO A 664 -17.62 -25.21 17.55
C PRO A 664 -17.04 -24.06 16.71
N LEU A 665 -17.85 -23.47 15.81
CA LEU A 665 -17.48 -22.29 15.04
C LEU A 665 -17.65 -20.98 15.82
N LEU A 666 -18.35 -21.01 16.95
CA LEU A 666 -18.48 -19.85 17.82
C LEU A 666 -17.38 -19.86 18.88
N THR A 667 -16.83 -18.67 19.12
CA THR A 667 -15.90 -18.41 20.23
C THR A 667 -16.54 -17.44 21.21
N PHE A 668 -16.13 -17.48 22.49
CA PHE A 668 -16.78 -16.73 23.55
C PHE A 668 -15.79 -15.98 24.45
N ASP A 669 -16.14 -14.74 24.84
CA ASP A 669 -15.56 -14.02 25.97
C ASP A 669 -16.42 -14.32 27.20
N GLY A 670 -16.06 -15.36 27.96
CA GLY A 670 -16.94 -15.89 29.00
C GLY A 670 -18.22 -16.50 28.39
N ALA A 671 -19.37 -15.87 28.62
CA ALA A 671 -20.66 -16.28 28.06
C ALA A 671 -21.09 -15.44 26.84
N HIS A 672 -20.27 -14.46 26.44
CA HIS A 672 -20.58 -13.52 25.37
C HIS A 672 -20.01 -14.01 24.04
N PRO A 673 -20.82 -14.19 22.99
CA PRO A 673 -20.30 -14.61 21.70
C PRO A 673 -19.35 -13.54 21.15
N ILE A 674 -18.23 -13.97 20.57
CA ILE A 674 -17.28 -13.10 19.89
C ILE A 674 -17.61 -13.11 18.40
N VAL A 675 -17.88 -11.92 17.87
CA VAL A 675 -18.17 -11.68 16.46
C VAL A 675 -17.19 -10.66 15.91
N GLN A 676 -17.01 -10.63 14.60
CA GLN A 676 -16.05 -9.73 13.96
C GLN A 676 -16.67 -9.05 12.74
N ALA A 677 -16.49 -7.74 12.64
CA ALA A 677 -16.84 -6.97 11.45
C ALA A 677 -15.81 -7.22 10.35
N ALA A 678 -16.29 -7.40 9.11
CA ALA A 678 -15.41 -7.41 7.95
C ALA A 678 -14.82 -6.01 7.69
N LEU A 679 -13.60 -5.96 7.15
CA LEU A 679 -12.92 -4.72 6.80
C LEU A 679 -13.75 -3.90 5.81
N GLY A 680 -14.04 -2.66 6.17
CA GLY A 680 -14.62 -1.61 5.36
C GLY A 680 -16.11 -1.75 5.12
N GLY A 681 -16.58 -2.93 4.73
CA GLY A 681 -17.99 -3.19 4.44
C GLY A 681 -18.83 -3.44 5.69
N HIS A 682 -18.18 -3.79 6.80
CA HIS A 682 -18.74 -4.09 8.11
C HIS A 682 -19.77 -5.23 8.33
N PRO A 683 -20.14 -6.11 7.37
CA PRO A 683 -21.01 -7.25 7.69
C PRO A 683 -20.37 -8.10 8.78
N THR A 684 -21.22 -8.63 9.66
CA THR A 684 -20.75 -9.31 10.86
C THR A 684 -20.60 -10.81 10.61
N TYR A 685 -19.48 -11.36 11.07
CA TYR A 685 -19.11 -12.77 10.95
C TYR A 685 -18.76 -13.37 12.32
N ASP A 686 -18.61 -14.69 12.38
CA ASP A 686 -17.85 -15.31 13.47
C ASP A 686 -16.38 -14.86 13.45
N ALA A 687 -15.68 -14.98 14.57
CA ALA A 687 -14.35 -14.41 14.76
C ALA A 687 -13.20 -15.13 14.02
N HIS A 688 -13.50 -16.06 13.12
CA HIS A 688 -12.48 -16.75 12.32
C HIS A 688 -12.03 -15.91 11.12
N CYS A 689 -10.72 -15.76 11.01
CA CYS A 689 -10.07 -14.99 9.96
C CYS A 689 -10.20 -15.70 8.61
N ARG A 690 -10.87 -15.08 7.64
CA ARG A 690 -11.05 -15.64 6.31
C ARG A 690 -11.50 -14.62 5.27
N GLU A 691 -11.28 -14.99 4.02
CA GLU A 691 -12.05 -14.52 2.90
C GLU A 691 -13.46 -15.13 2.97
N SER A 692 -14.49 -14.30 2.92
CA SER A 692 -15.88 -14.72 2.79
C SER A 692 -16.40 -14.33 1.42
N LEU A 693 -16.43 -15.30 0.50
CA LEU A 693 -16.90 -15.08 -0.87
C LEU A 693 -18.38 -14.73 -0.88
N ARG A 694 -18.74 -13.62 -1.53
CA ARG A 694 -20.15 -13.21 -1.70
C ARG A 694 -20.82 -14.00 -2.82
N TYR A 695 -22.07 -14.42 -2.63
CA TYR A 695 -22.79 -15.27 -3.58
C TYR A 695 -23.61 -14.43 -4.56
N ALA A 696 -23.08 -14.18 -5.76
CA ALA A 696 -23.77 -13.45 -6.83
C ALA A 696 -24.01 -14.33 -8.07
N PRO A 697 -25.21 -14.94 -8.25
CA PRO A 697 -25.50 -15.81 -9.39
C PRO A 697 -25.52 -15.09 -10.75
N ALA A 698 -25.65 -13.75 -10.78
CA ALA A 698 -25.71 -12.95 -12.01
C ALA A 698 -24.33 -12.65 -12.66
N LEU A 699 -23.23 -12.75 -11.91
CA LEU A 699 -21.90 -12.34 -12.36
C LEU A 699 -21.08 -13.51 -12.93
N GLY A 700 -21.68 -14.33 -13.81
CA GLY A 700 -21.14 -15.62 -14.32
C GLY A 700 -19.70 -15.67 -14.87
N VAL A 701 -18.97 -14.54 -14.92
CA VAL A 701 -17.54 -14.44 -15.30
C VAL A 701 -16.66 -13.81 -14.20
N ILE A 702 -17.23 -13.08 -13.22
CA ILE A 702 -16.55 -12.54 -12.03
C ILE A 702 -16.88 -13.41 -10.81
N ARG A 703 -16.78 -14.74 -10.97
CA ARG A 703 -16.88 -15.66 -9.83
C ARG A 703 -15.69 -15.40 -8.89
N GLY A 704 -15.97 -15.01 -7.64
CA GLY A 704 -14.97 -14.93 -6.57
C GLY A 704 -14.01 -13.75 -6.61
N ARG A 705 -14.46 -12.55 -7.04
CA ARG A 705 -13.68 -11.30 -6.83
C ARG A 705 -14.31 -10.29 -5.88
N VAL A 706 -15.49 -10.60 -5.35
CA VAL A 706 -16.19 -9.77 -4.36
C VAL A 706 -16.26 -10.64 -3.11
N ALA A 707 -15.43 -10.32 -2.13
CA ALA A 707 -15.32 -11.05 -0.87
C ALA A 707 -15.23 -10.09 0.31
N ASP A 708 -15.92 -10.42 1.39
CA ASP A 708 -15.73 -9.74 2.67
C ASP A 708 -14.51 -10.33 3.36
N TRP A 709 -13.74 -9.47 4.03
CA TRP A 709 -12.48 -9.88 4.66
C TRP A 709 -12.55 -9.75 6.17
N VAL A 710 -12.58 -10.89 6.86
CA VAL A 710 -12.45 -10.97 8.31
C VAL A 710 -10.96 -11.00 8.64
N VAL A 711 -10.38 -9.83 8.88
CA VAL A 711 -8.92 -9.64 8.98
C VAL A 711 -8.40 -9.76 10.41
N CYS A 712 -7.33 -10.52 10.61
CA CYS A 712 -6.77 -10.73 11.95
C CYS A 712 -5.29 -10.40 12.09
N GLY A 713 -4.49 -10.63 11.04
CA GLY A 713 -3.03 -10.55 11.08
C GLY A 713 -2.50 -9.15 11.35
N SER A 714 -3.28 -8.10 11.05
CA SER A 714 -2.95 -6.72 11.40
C SER A 714 -3.20 -6.36 12.87
N GLY A 715 -3.90 -7.21 13.63
CA GLY A 715 -4.40 -6.89 14.98
C GLY A 715 -5.84 -6.42 14.98
N ARG A 716 -6.49 -6.47 16.14
CA ARG A 716 -7.92 -6.17 16.29
C ARG A 716 -8.23 -5.40 17.56
N PHE A 717 -9.13 -4.43 17.50
CA PHE A 717 -9.79 -3.86 18.66
C PHE A 717 -10.90 -4.78 19.13
N ALA A 718 -11.03 -4.96 20.44
CA ALA A 718 -12.14 -5.66 21.09
C ALA A 718 -13.04 -4.68 21.85
N PHE A 719 -14.31 -4.68 21.49
CA PHE A 719 -15.40 -4.01 22.18
C PHE A 719 -16.14 -5.03 23.02
N ARG A 720 -15.61 -5.25 24.24
CA ARG A 720 -16.08 -6.32 25.13
C ARG A 720 -17.44 -5.99 25.72
N ALA A 721 -18.30 -7.00 25.81
CA ALA A 721 -19.63 -6.86 26.44
C ALA A 721 -19.56 -6.26 27.86
N ALA A 722 -18.51 -6.59 28.62
CA ALA A 722 -18.32 -6.11 29.99
C ALA A 722 -18.01 -4.60 30.10
N SER A 723 -17.54 -3.96 29.03
CA SER A 723 -17.04 -2.57 29.08
C SER A 723 -17.69 -1.64 28.07
N THR A 724 -18.23 -2.16 26.97
CA THR A 724 -18.88 -1.34 25.93
C THR A 724 -20.31 -1.01 26.35
N PRO A 725 -20.72 0.28 26.40
CA PRO A 725 -22.09 0.68 26.67
C PRO A 725 -23.10 0.00 25.76
N LEU A 726 -24.25 -0.36 26.33
CA LEU A 726 -25.38 -0.95 25.60
C LEU A 726 -26.55 0.01 25.70
N VAL A 727 -27.18 0.37 24.58
CA VAL A 727 -28.28 1.35 24.53
C VAL A 727 -29.54 0.71 23.99
N ASP A 728 -30.68 0.90 24.67
CA ASP A 728 -31.96 0.45 24.15
C ASP A 728 -32.46 1.38 23.03
N ILE A 729 -32.44 0.87 21.79
CA ILE A 729 -32.90 1.61 20.60
C ILE A 729 -34.32 2.08 20.79
N ALA A 730 -35.21 1.29 21.42
CA ALA A 730 -36.61 1.67 21.56
C ALA A 730 -36.83 2.92 22.44
N LYS A 731 -35.81 3.37 23.16
CA LYS A 731 -35.82 4.58 24.00
C LYS A 731 -35.09 5.77 23.38
N THR A 732 -34.47 5.61 22.22
CA THR A 732 -33.80 6.73 21.53
C THR A 732 -34.83 7.56 20.76
N PRO A 733 -34.62 8.88 20.61
CA PRO A 733 -35.55 9.73 19.86
C PRO A 733 -35.61 9.33 18.38
N TRP A 734 -34.47 8.90 17.83
CA TRP A 734 -34.28 8.55 16.42
C TRP A 734 -34.68 7.12 16.07
N ALA A 735 -35.11 6.30 17.05
CA ALA A 735 -35.47 4.89 16.87
C ALA A 735 -36.36 4.63 15.65
N CYS A 736 -37.33 5.52 15.42
CA CYS A 736 -38.25 5.46 14.28
C CYS A 736 -38.09 6.65 13.34
N TRP A 737 -36.92 7.29 13.30
CA TRP A 737 -36.63 8.34 12.34
C TRP A 737 -36.74 7.78 10.90
N PRO A 738 -37.62 8.32 10.05
CA PRO A 738 -37.81 7.81 8.70
C PRO A 738 -36.70 8.21 7.72
N GLY A 739 -35.84 9.17 8.11
CA GLY A 739 -34.72 9.66 7.30
C GLY A 739 -33.52 8.71 7.27
N HIS A 740 -32.46 9.18 6.60
CA HIS A 740 -31.25 8.41 6.32
C HIS A 740 -30.04 8.89 7.13
N PHE A 741 -29.32 7.96 7.75
CA PHE A 741 -28.04 8.21 8.40
C PHE A 741 -26.93 8.26 7.35
N GLY A 742 -26.83 9.38 6.64
CA GLY A 742 -25.91 9.57 5.52
C GLY A 742 -26.63 10.12 4.29
N ILE A 743 -25.89 10.61 3.29
CA ILE A 743 -26.48 11.24 2.09
C ILE A 743 -27.47 10.26 1.41
N ALA A 744 -28.63 10.76 0.99
CA ALA A 744 -29.65 9.98 0.29
C ALA A 744 -30.31 10.79 -0.85
N THR A 745 -29.52 11.18 -1.84
CA THR A 745 -30.03 11.81 -3.06
C THR A 745 -30.85 10.82 -3.91
N PRO A 746 -31.69 11.28 -4.86
CA PRO A 746 -32.42 10.38 -5.75
C PRO A 746 -31.54 9.38 -6.52
N SER A 747 -30.31 9.78 -6.88
CA SER A 747 -29.32 8.90 -7.51
C SER A 747 -28.81 7.82 -6.55
N GLU A 748 -28.43 8.20 -5.32
CA GLU A 748 -27.96 7.28 -4.28
C GLU A 748 -29.08 6.37 -3.73
N ILE A 749 -30.32 6.83 -3.72
CA ILE A 749 -31.48 5.98 -3.42
C ILE A 749 -31.70 5.01 -4.58
N GLY A 750 -31.58 5.47 -5.83
CA GLY A 750 -31.58 4.60 -7.00
C GLY A 750 -30.46 3.55 -6.93
N ALA A 751 -29.33 3.92 -6.34
CA ALA A 751 -28.15 3.10 -6.14
C ALA A 751 -28.35 1.91 -5.25
N ALA A 752 -28.90 2.18 -4.07
CA ALA A 752 -29.25 1.17 -3.10
C ALA A 752 -30.19 0.09 -3.68
N ARG A 753 -30.92 0.37 -4.78
CA ARG A 753 -31.84 -0.58 -5.43
C ARG A 753 -31.18 -1.51 -6.44
N LEU A 754 -30.00 -1.17 -6.96
CA LEU A 754 -29.32 -2.09 -7.86
C LEU A 754 -28.94 -3.32 -7.06
N ASN A 755 -29.27 -4.52 -7.53
CA ASN A 755 -28.77 -5.73 -6.88
C ASN A 755 -27.24 -5.66 -6.76
N GLU A 756 -26.71 -6.07 -5.62
CA GLU A 756 -25.26 -6.11 -5.35
C GLU A 756 -24.49 -6.86 -6.44
N GLY A 757 -25.11 -7.88 -7.06
CA GLY A 757 -24.58 -8.62 -8.20
C GLY A 757 -24.82 -7.99 -9.59
N SER A 758 -25.24 -6.72 -9.69
CA SER A 758 -25.47 -6.09 -10.99
C SER A 758 -24.14 -5.72 -11.67
N ILE A 759 -24.02 -6.01 -12.96
CA ILE A 759 -22.86 -5.65 -13.78
C ILE A 759 -22.64 -4.12 -13.77
N GLN A 760 -23.72 -3.34 -13.64
CA GLN A 760 -23.66 -1.89 -13.56
C GLN A 760 -22.87 -1.40 -12.34
N ARG A 761 -23.09 -1.99 -11.15
CA ARG A 761 -22.29 -1.69 -9.94
C ARG A 761 -20.79 -1.98 -10.15
N ALA A 762 -20.46 -3.05 -10.87
CA ALA A 762 -19.07 -3.41 -11.16
C ALA A 762 -18.40 -2.50 -12.22
N ILE A 763 -19.18 -1.83 -13.07
CA ILE A 763 -18.68 -0.93 -14.13
C ILE A 763 -18.43 0.48 -13.60
N ASP A 764 -19.24 0.97 -12.66
CA ASP A 764 -19.26 2.40 -12.31
C ASP A 764 -18.11 2.87 -11.40
N ALA A 765 -17.21 1.97 -10.98
CA ALA A 765 -15.91 2.19 -10.29
C ALA A 765 -15.91 3.00 -8.98
N ASN A 766 -16.89 3.87 -8.73
CA ASN A 766 -17.19 4.59 -7.50
C ASN A 766 -18.70 4.89 -7.53
N TYR A 767 -19.49 4.04 -6.89
CA TYR A 767 -20.91 4.27 -6.81
C TYR A 767 -21.29 4.69 -5.39
N GLU A 768 -21.87 5.89 -5.28
CA GLU A 768 -22.39 6.42 -4.03
C GLU A 768 -23.74 5.76 -3.73
N VAL A 769 -23.86 5.17 -2.54
CA VAL A 769 -25.09 4.54 -2.06
C VAL A 769 -25.73 5.40 -0.97
N ALA A 770 -27.07 5.38 -0.89
CA ALA A 770 -27.76 6.13 0.14
C ALA A 770 -27.42 5.56 1.53
N GLY A 771 -27.18 6.44 2.51
CA GLY A 771 -27.01 6.02 3.90
C GLY A 771 -28.23 5.23 4.41
N PRO A 772 -28.05 4.35 5.39
CA PRO A 772 -29.12 3.47 5.86
C PRO A 772 -30.19 4.23 6.65
N ARG A 773 -31.38 3.65 6.73
CA ARG A 773 -32.42 4.10 7.67
C ARG A 773 -32.19 3.52 9.06
N SER A 774 -32.90 4.04 10.05
CA SER A 774 -32.89 3.51 11.42
C SER A 774 -33.12 1.99 11.44
N PRO A 775 -32.41 1.22 12.30
CA PRO A 775 -32.58 -0.23 12.47
C PRO A 775 -34.02 -0.73 12.56
N LEU A 776 -34.93 0.03 13.19
CA LEU A 776 -36.33 -0.39 13.36
C LEU A 776 -37.18 -0.22 12.09
N TRP A 777 -36.66 0.46 11.06
CA TRP A 777 -37.24 0.51 9.72
C TRP A 777 -36.72 -0.59 8.79
N GLN A 778 -35.65 -1.30 9.18
CA GLN A 778 -35.01 -2.30 8.31
C GLN A 778 -35.82 -3.60 8.19
N ALA A 779 -35.45 -4.43 7.20
CA ALA A 779 -36.25 -5.55 6.71
C ALA A 779 -36.57 -6.58 7.80
N GLU A 780 -35.61 -6.85 8.67
CA GLU A 780 -35.62 -7.77 9.81
C GLU A 780 -36.68 -7.40 10.86
N ASN A 781 -37.10 -6.13 10.87
CA ASN A 781 -38.11 -5.58 11.77
C ASN A 781 -39.47 -5.33 11.08
N GLY A 782 -39.68 -5.95 9.91
CA GLY A 782 -41.00 -6.09 9.27
C GLY A 782 -41.15 -5.48 7.87
N ARG A 783 -40.07 -5.32 7.08
CA ARG A 783 -40.13 -4.73 5.72
C ARG A 783 -39.28 -5.48 4.68
N LEU A 784 -39.66 -6.70 4.33
CA LEU A 784 -38.86 -7.56 3.43
C LEU A 784 -38.96 -7.28 1.91
N ALA A 785 -39.71 -6.27 1.46
CA ALA A 785 -39.78 -5.97 0.01
C ALA A 785 -40.02 -4.50 -0.35
N ALA A 786 -40.40 -3.66 0.61
CA ALA A 786 -40.99 -2.36 0.33
C ALA A 786 -39.97 -1.21 0.27
N ASP A 787 -38.86 -1.26 1.01
CA ASP A 787 -37.96 -0.11 1.11
C ASP A 787 -37.01 0.06 -0.08
N GLN A 788 -36.65 -1.02 -0.78
CA GLN A 788 -36.04 -0.93 -2.13
C GLN A 788 -37.05 -0.46 -3.21
N THR A 789 -38.36 -0.38 -2.89
CA THR A 789 -39.41 0.06 -3.82
C THR A 789 -39.99 1.45 -3.49
N ALA A 790 -39.59 2.07 -2.39
CA ALA A 790 -40.05 3.39 -1.98
C ALA A 790 -39.64 4.44 -3.03
N LYS A 791 -40.63 5.07 -3.68
CA LYS A 791 -40.39 6.14 -4.67
C LYS A 791 -40.25 7.48 -3.95
N PRO A 792 -39.30 8.36 -4.36
CA PRO A 792 -39.25 9.73 -3.85
C PRO A 792 -40.64 10.38 -3.94
N GLY A 793 -41.10 11.00 -2.85
CA GLY A 793 -42.43 11.62 -2.77
C GLY A 793 -43.63 10.68 -2.73
N LYS A 794 -43.45 9.36 -2.51
CA LYS A 794 -44.56 8.43 -2.21
C LYS A 794 -44.41 7.82 -0.81
N PRO A 795 -45.50 7.75 -0.02
CA PRO A 795 -45.47 7.02 1.24
C PRO A 795 -45.13 5.54 0.97
N PRO A 796 -44.29 4.92 1.82
CA PRO A 796 -43.96 3.51 1.68
C PRO A 796 -45.24 2.63 1.71
N PRO A 797 -45.24 1.46 1.04
CA PRO A 797 -46.34 0.50 1.14
C PRO A 797 -46.69 0.20 2.61
N VAL A 798 -47.99 0.28 2.92
CA VAL A 798 -48.70 0.01 4.19
C VAL A 798 -47.84 -0.36 5.42
N ASP A 799 -47.81 0.57 6.38
CA ASP A 799 -47.12 0.52 7.67
C ASP A 799 -47.51 -0.69 8.54
N THR A 800 -46.76 -1.78 8.48
CA THR A 800 -46.98 -2.99 9.30
C THR A 800 -45.81 -3.36 10.22
N GLY A 801 -44.79 -2.48 10.34
CA GLY A 801 -43.58 -2.70 11.15
C GLY A 801 -43.58 -2.00 12.53
N VAL A 802 -42.46 -2.12 13.26
CA VAL A 802 -42.28 -1.56 14.62
C VAL A 802 -42.49 -0.04 14.68
N CYS A 803 -42.21 0.66 13.58
CA CYS A 803 -42.35 2.11 13.44
C CYS A 803 -43.61 2.55 12.67
N ALA A 804 -44.56 1.64 12.43
CA ALA A 804 -45.85 1.96 11.81
C ALA A 804 -46.64 3.02 12.58
N GLY A 805 -47.51 3.77 11.88
CA GLY A 805 -48.41 4.72 12.52
C GLY A 805 -49.24 4.09 13.66
N GLY A 806 -49.01 4.55 14.90
CA GLY A 806 -49.66 4.02 16.11
C GLY A 806 -48.96 2.82 16.78
N ALA A 807 -47.91 2.28 16.18
CA ALA A 807 -47.04 1.29 16.82
C ALA A 807 -46.23 1.93 17.95
N ARG A 808 -45.86 1.11 18.94
CA ARG A 808 -44.98 1.52 20.04
C ARG A 808 -43.71 0.66 19.97
N PRO A 809 -42.55 1.25 19.66
CA PRO A 809 -41.29 0.50 19.60
C PRO A 809 -40.96 -0.25 20.89
N THR A 810 -41.37 0.32 22.02
CA THR A 810 -41.24 -0.25 23.37
C THR A 810 -42.30 -1.30 23.72
N GLY A 811 -43.29 -1.54 22.85
CA GLY A 811 -44.40 -2.45 23.10
C GLY A 811 -43.96 -3.90 23.38
N PRO A 812 -43.11 -4.51 22.53
CA PRO A 812 -42.56 -5.84 22.76
C PRO A 812 -41.86 -5.99 24.12
N GLU A 813 -40.98 -5.04 24.45
CA GLU A 813 -40.25 -4.95 25.73
C GLU A 813 -41.21 -4.82 26.92
N GLN A 814 -42.18 -3.90 26.85
CA GLN A 814 -43.17 -3.71 27.91
C GLN A 814 -44.06 -4.94 28.14
N ALA A 815 -44.46 -5.62 27.06
CA ALA A 815 -45.23 -6.85 27.15
C ALA A 815 -44.41 -7.97 27.80
N ALA A 816 -43.13 -8.06 27.45
CA ALA A 816 -42.15 -8.93 28.09
C ALA A 816 -42.09 -8.68 29.61
N ILE A 817 -41.75 -7.47 30.03
CA ILE A 817 -41.64 -7.10 31.45
C ILE A 817 -42.94 -7.43 32.21
N LYS A 818 -44.11 -7.11 31.63
CA LYS A 818 -45.42 -7.44 32.23
C LYS A 818 -45.66 -8.94 32.37
N SER A 819 -45.11 -9.75 31.48
CA SER A 819 -45.23 -11.22 31.51
C SER A 819 -44.25 -11.90 32.48
N GLY A 820 -43.50 -11.13 33.26
CA GLY A 820 -42.54 -11.65 34.23
C GLY A 820 -41.23 -12.09 33.59
N LEU A 821 -40.82 -11.40 32.51
CA LEU A 821 -39.42 -11.40 32.10
C LEU A 821 -38.54 -10.78 33.17
#